data_AF-A0A177E6T7-F1
#
_entry.id   AF-A0A177E6T7-F1
#
_cell.length_a   1.000
_cell.length_b   1.000
_cell.length_c   1.000
_cell.angle_alpha   90.00
_cell.angle_beta   90.00
_cell.angle_gamma   90.00
#
_symmetry.space_group_name_H-M   'P 1'
#
loop_
_entity.id
_entity.type
_entity.pdbx_description
1 polymer ?
#
loop_
_entity_poly.entity_id
_entity_poly.type
_entity_poly.pdbx_seq_one_letter_code
_entity_poly.pdbx_strand_id
1 'polypeptide(L)'
;MLTFYKLEDLKEELEKELKAKHRFPAIFLIFKNQLSFKKILDFLQIKTEVLTLNQFCQGEDLAPHLTLEGIKSFISSKGPLTIIPFCAWLRLGLGAPEVLLKRLADLQSKNLPRLVVPLLDYEETISSLLQELSRLSRNEGAKVFKLEEKTDEFKLFVSPPIEGFKPLNKKIVNGLKNYFKYWTTKEVSNNIWLFTKKFKGIKPNNTIKVFASPKEIIAYFNKNIEVLPEWPDEFWLKLLKLINKCQTYYLDEIIKKFFKVENLIPQKLIEKIEAEEDFGKYLLIFWAKNKNQDQDDIWLGILASCHQPDEIGERLYCAPLELSFDLDFLKKRKTILKKLKFSPSNPEKRLSEDYYRNLAVLTDLTHQEKLLTINFLEKIITKEEFFQKIKEVLKINYPLLAYYFEDIEIEGKKYFSTYRKAKVNNKYPHEWPEIKVESFPSRENVLEKLKVPPERQVWIDGLGGEWLGVFYRLISLTGKKFHIKLARANLPTITETNKPPQGALFLRDLDNTGHDYLNNSQEYLLKELDVLQKLWQEIIVPLLSENKSLVITADHGLTWKGFHSQLIDLPKGAKDPHRGGRVAHIEYLSEEITTSDFWKTDKEDKYVCLKRHGLFKGAKRTSYGEGHGGALPEEVLVPIIEILPETIEDFVFELITRQCQKNTKGEITLEVKITPEPRQKIKALLRKKELIKEIELKRVGNSYKALITNIPEGKYEIELLIGQQKAKKDFLEVLPAPFTEEDLGL
;
A
#
# COMPACT_ATOMS: atom_id res chain seq x y z
N MET A 1 -32.90 6.76 59.07
CA MET A 1 -31.82 7.51 58.38
C MET A 1 -32.08 8.98 58.59
N LEU A 2 -31.12 9.76 59.10
CA LEU A 2 -31.24 11.22 59.22
C LEU A 2 -30.59 11.87 58.01
N THR A 3 -31.30 12.83 57.39
CA THR A 3 -30.84 13.55 56.21
C THR A 3 -30.48 14.97 56.57
N PHE A 4 -29.32 15.40 56.09
CA PHE A 4 -28.78 16.75 56.24
C PHE A 4 -28.67 17.39 54.87
N TYR A 5 -28.83 18.71 54.80
CA TYR A 5 -28.73 19.49 53.56
C TYR A 5 -27.47 20.36 53.51
N LYS A 6 -26.77 20.50 54.64
CA LYS A 6 -25.49 21.19 54.74
C LYS A 6 -24.46 20.30 55.45
N LEU A 7 -23.21 20.38 54.99
CA LEU A 7 -22.12 19.58 55.55
C LEU A 7 -21.80 20.01 56.99
N GLU A 8 -21.95 21.28 57.30
CA GLU A 8 -21.72 21.87 58.63
C GLU A 8 -22.70 21.31 59.67
N ASP A 9 -24.00 21.25 59.34
CA ASP A 9 -25.04 20.66 60.22
C ASP A 9 -24.72 19.18 60.52
N LEU A 10 -24.25 18.43 59.52
CA LEU A 10 -23.83 17.04 59.68
C LEU A 10 -22.60 16.94 60.61
N LYS A 11 -21.62 17.84 60.48
CA LYS A 11 -20.43 17.86 61.34
C LYS A 11 -20.80 18.14 62.80
N GLU A 12 -21.67 19.13 63.05
CA GLU A 12 -22.11 19.47 64.40
C GLU A 12 -22.82 18.30 65.08
N GLU A 13 -23.72 17.62 64.37
CA GLU A 13 -24.41 16.47 64.91
C GLU A 13 -23.47 15.29 65.14
N LEU A 14 -22.51 15.08 64.22
CA LEU A 14 -21.49 14.05 64.38
C LEU A 14 -20.59 14.31 65.60
N GLU A 15 -20.24 15.55 65.92
CA GLU A 15 -19.48 15.87 67.14
C GLU A 15 -20.22 15.48 68.42
N LYS A 16 -21.54 15.70 68.46
CA LYS A 16 -22.37 15.29 69.61
C LYS A 16 -22.39 13.77 69.73
N GLU A 17 -22.60 13.08 68.61
CA GLU A 17 -22.67 11.63 68.56
C GLU A 17 -21.37 10.95 68.98
N LEU A 18 -20.22 11.51 68.60
CA LEU A 18 -18.89 10.97 68.95
C LEU A 18 -18.63 10.97 70.46
N LYS A 19 -19.28 11.87 71.22
CA LYS A 19 -19.19 11.94 72.69
C LYS A 19 -20.22 11.05 73.40
N ALA A 20 -21.27 10.62 72.70
CA ALA A 20 -22.36 9.85 73.27
C ALA A 20 -22.06 8.34 73.34
N LYS A 21 -22.51 7.68 74.41
CA LYS A 21 -22.44 6.22 74.56
C LYS A 21 -23.73 5.59 74.06
N HIS A 22 -23.63 4.69 73.08
CA HIS A 22 -24.77 3.99 72.48
C HIS A 22 -24.55 2.48 72.48
N ARG A 23 -25.65 1.70 72.54
CA ARG A 23 -25.62 0.24 72.42
C ARG A 23 -25.01 -0.21 71.09
N PHE A 24 -25.26 0.54 70.02
CA PHE A 24 -24.75 0.30 68.68
C PHE A 24 -23.67 1.33 68.36
N PRO A 25 -22.39 0.95 68.34
CA PRO A 25 -21.30 1.91 68.21
C PRO A 25 -21.17 2.47 66.80
N ALA A 26 -21.64 1.77 65.76
CA ALA A 26 -21.48 2.17 64.36
C ALA A 26 -22.35 3.36 63.94
N ILE A 27 -21.76 4.24 63.13
CA ILE A 27 -22.38 5.36 62.41
C ILE A 27 -21.96 5.25 60.95
N PHE A 28 -22.93 5.10 60.05
CA PHE A 28 -22.70 5.15 58.61
C PHE A 28 -22.98 6.56 58.09
N LEU A 29 -22.02 7.14 57.36
CA LEU A 29 -22.17 8.44 56.72
C LEU A 29 -22.30 8.23 55.22
N ILE A 30 -23.37 8.69 54.60
CA ILE A 30 -23.66 8.50 53.17
C ILE A 30 -23.46 9.83 52.44
N PHE A 31 -22.63 9.78 51.40
CA PHE A 31 -22.34 10.89 50.50
C PHE A 31 -22.64 10.49 49.06
N LYS A 32 -23.01 11.46 48.23
CA LYS A 32 -23.19 11.30 46.78
C LYS A 32 -22.12 12.04 45.98
N ASN A 33 -21.38 12.95 46.63
CA ASN A 33 -20.35 13.78 46.03
C ASN A 33 -18.96 13.49 46.63
N GLN A 34 -17.94 13.37 45.79
CA GLN A 34 -16.56 13.12 46.22
C GLN A 34 -16.00 14.27 47.05
N LEU A 35 -16.31 15.53 46.72
CA LEU A 35 -15.78 16.69 47.42
C LEU A 35 -16.27 16.73 48.87
N SER A 36 -17.57 16.54 49.09
CA SER A 36 -18.16 16.47 50.43
C SER A 36 -17.62 15.27 51.22
N PHE A 37 -17.48 14.11 50.55
CA PHE A 37 -16.83 12.94 51.13
C PHE A 37 -15.41 13.27 51.60
N LYS A 38 -14.57 13.91 50.79
CA LYS A 38 -13.21 14.30 51.20
C LYS A 38 -13.19 15.32 52.34
N LYS A 39 -14.07 16.32 52.30
CA LYS A 39 -14.19 17.34 53.37
C LYS A 39 -14.60 16.72 54.71
N ILE A 40 -15.43 15.69 54.73
CA ILE A 40 -15.76 14.99 55.99
C ILE A 40 -14.57 14.18 56.50
N LEU A 41 -13.73 13.62 55.61
CA LEU A 41 -12.55 12.87 56.04
C LEU A 41 -11.53 13.75 56.76
N ASP A 42 -11.29 14.98 56.27
CA ASP A 42 -10.43 15.96 56.94
C ASP A 42 -10.93 16.27 58.36
N PHE A 43 -12.24 16.42 58.52
CA PHE A 43 -12.88 16.62 59.82
C PHE A 43 -12.73 15.39 60.73
N LEU A 44 -12.96 14.19 60.21
CA LEU A 44 -12.86 12.94 60.97
C LEU A 44 -11.43 12.62 61.41
N GLN A 45 -10.42 12.96 60.61
CA GLN A 45 -9.01 12.80 60.98
C GLN A 45 -8.61 13.62 62.22
N ILE A 46 -9.31 14.72 62.49
CA ILE A 46 -9.07 15.56 63.68
C ILE A 46 -9.80 15.01 64.91
N LYS A 47 -10.96 14.38 64.70
CA LYS A 47 -11.90 14.02 65.78
C LYS A 47 -11.85 12.56 66.20
N THR A 48 -11.27 11.69 65.37
CA THR A 48 -11.25 10.25 65.57
C THR A 48 -9.89 9.68 65.18
N GLU A 49 -9.54 8.54 65.75
CA GLU A 49 -8.45 7.74 65.23
C GLU A 49 -8.86 7.16 63.87
N VAL A 50 -7.92 7.08 62.93
CA VAL A 50 -8.22 6.68 61.56
C VAL A 50 -7.53 5.37 61.22
N LEU A 51 -8.34 4.35 60.92
CA LEU A 51 -7.89 3.07 60.41
C LEU A 51 -7.95 3.12 58.89
N THR A 52 -6.77 3.14 58.26
CA THR A 52 -6.66 3.20 56.80
C THR A 52 -6.49 1.79 56.20
N LEU A 53 -7.42 1.35 55.35
CA LEU A 53 -7.47 -0.02 54.83
C LEU A 53 -6.24 -0.44 54.02
N ASN A 54 -5.51 0.50 53.42
CA ASN A 54 -4.27 0.19 52.71
C ASN A 54 -3.18 -0.39 53.62
N GLN A 55 -3.22 -0.13 54.93
CA GLN A 55 -2.30 -0.74 55.91
C GLN A 55 -2.59 -2.21 56.16
N PHE A 56 -3.81 -2.67 55.82
CA PHE A 56 -4.27 -4.05 55.99
C PHE A 56 -4.11 -4.88 54.70
N CYS A 57 -3.54 -4.29 53.65
CA CYS A 57 -3.13 -5.01 52.44
C CYS A 57 -1.77 -5.68 52.70
N GLN A 58 -1.75 -7.02 52.75
CA GLN A 58 -0.52 -7.81 52.95
C GLN A 58 0.49 -7.71 51.78
N GLY A 59 0.08 -7.14 50.64
CA GLY A 59 0.92 -6.89 49.49
C GLY A 59 0.35 -5.78 48.62
N GLU A 60 1.11 -5.32 47.64
CA GLU A 60 0.73 -4.18 46.78
C GLU A 60 -0.59 -4.41 46.02
N ASP A 61 -0.93 -5.66 45.72
CA ASP A 61 -2.11 -6.04 44.94
C ASP A 61 -2.98 -7.10 45.61
N LEU A 62 -3.05 -7.03 46.95
CA LEU A 62 -3.94 -7.86 47.77
C LEU A 62 -5.03 -6.99 48.41
N ALA A 63 -6.23 -7.56 48.52
CA ALA A 63 -7.33 -6.92 49.22
C ALA A 63 -7.00 -6.78 50.72
N PRO A 64 -7.62 -5.83 51.44
CA PRO A 64 -7.40 -5.64 52.86
C PRO A 64 -7.88 -6.88 53.63
N HIS A 65 -7.13 -7.29 54.65
CA HIS A 65 -7.56 -8.31 55.60
C HIS A 65 -7.84 -7.66 56.96
N LEU A 66 -9.09 -7.26 57.18
CA LEU A 66 -9.57 -6.65 58.43
C LEU A 66 -10.73 -7.48 58.99
N THR A 67 -10.65 -7.84 60.27
CA THR A 67 -11.68 -8.63 60.97
C THR A 67 -12.41 -7.79 62.00
N LEU A 68 -13.61 -8.23 62.40
CA LEU A 68 -14.39 -7.57 63.45
C LEU A 68 -13.62 -7.50 64.78
N GLU A 69 -12.93 -8.57 65.16
CA GLU A 69 -12.12 -8.61 66.39
C GLU A 69 -10.94 -7.64 66.33
N GLY A 70 -10.30 -7.51 65.16
CA GLY A 70 -9.29 -6.49 64.94
C GLY A 70 -9.84 -5.07 65.18
N ILE A 71 -11.01 -4.76 64.62
CA ILE A 71 -11.67 -3.46 64.80
C ILE A 71 -12.01 -3.22 66.29
N LYS A 72 -12.58 -4.22 66.98
CA LYS A 72 -12.89 -4.13 68.42
C LYS A 72 -11.66 -3.84 69.27
N SER A 73 -10.52 -4.47 68.95
CA SER A 73 -9.26 -4.23 69.65
C SER A 73 -8.77 -2.77 69.46
N PHE A 74 -8.81 -2.26 68.23
CA PHE A 74 -8.43 -0.86 67.93
C PHE A 74 -9.33 0.16 68.63
N ILE A 75 -10.65 0.01 68.51
CA ILE A 75 -11.59 0.99 69.07
C ILE A 75 -11.58 0.99 70.60
N SER A 76 -11.34 -0.17 71.23
CA SER A 76 -11.26 -0.25 72.70
C SER A 76 -9.99 0.41 73.25
N SER A 77 -8.90 0.41 72.48
CA SER A 77 -7.60 0.93 72.93
C SER A 77 -7.41 2.42 72.64
N LYS A 78 -8.05 2.97 71.60
CA LYS A 78 -7.75 4.33 71.13
C LYS A 78 -8.91 5.33 71.12
N GLY A 79 -10.13 4.93 71.48
CA GLY A 79 -11.29 5.84 71.46
C GLY A 79 -12.08 5.77 70.13
N PRO A 80 -12.86 6.81 69.78
CA PRO A 80 -13.66 6.83 68.56
C PRO A 80 -12.81 6.59 67.31
N LEU A 81 -13.28 5.72 66.42
CA LEU A 81 -12.52 5.20 65.28
C LEU A 81 -13.26 5.47 63.98
N THR A 82 -12.54 5.86 62.93
CA THR A 82 -13.06 5.93 61.56
C THR A 82 -12.34 4.93 60.66
N ILE A 83 -13.09 4.16 59.86
CA ILE A 83 -12.53 3.21 58.88
C ILE A 83 -12.64 3.80 57.47
N ILE A 84 -11.49 4.00 56.80
CA ILE A 84 -11.44 4.51 55.42
C ILE A 84 -10.45 3.75 54.54
N PRO A 85 -10.70 3.63 53.23
CA PRO A 85 -11.96 3.90 52.51
C PRO A 85 -12.87 2.65 52.43
N PHE A 86 -13.82 2.48 53.35
CA PHE A 86 -14.68 1.29 53.35
C PHE A 86 -15.53 1.15 52.06
N CYS A 87 -16.02 2.28 51.51
CA CYS A 87 -16.74 2.30 50.23
C CYS A 87 -15.93 1.77 49.04
N ALA A 88 -14.62 2.06 48.99
CA ALA A 88 -13.76 1.56 47.92
C ALA A 88 -13.60 0.04 48.00
N TRP A 89 -13.61 -0.52 49.21
CA TRP A 89 -13.52 -1.97 49.41
C TRP A 89 -14.82 -2.67 49.00
N LEU A 90 -15.96 -2.15 49.45
CA LEU A 90 -17.29 -2.58 49.01
C LEU A 90 -17.41 -2.56 47.48
N ARG A 91 -16.89 -1.52 46.82
CA ARG A 91 -16.96 -1.36 45.36
C ARG A 91 -16.29 -2.48 44.60
N LEU A 92 -15.17 -2.97 45.12
CA LEU A 92 -14.45 -4.08 44.48
C LEU A 92 -15.05 -5.45 44.84
N GLY A 93 -15.73 -5.58 45.98
CA GLY A 93 -16.32 -6.84 46.46
C GLY A 93 -15.30 -7.94 46.83
N LEU A 94 -14.00 -7.67 46.73
CA LEU A 94 -12.94 -8.63 47.01
C LEU A 94 -12.80 -8.91 48.50
N GLY A 95 -12.80 -10.17 48.93
CA GLY A 95 -12.60 -10.51 50.35
C GLY A 95 -13.83 -10.32 51.25
N ALA A 96 -15.04 -10.30 50.66
CA ALA A 96 -16.32 -10.25 51.36
C ALA A 96 -16.52 -9.04 52.33
N PRO A 97 -16.26 -7.80 51.89
CA PRO A 97 -16.46 -6.59 52.70
C PRO A 97 -17.91 -6.41 53.18
N GLU A 98 -18.89 -6.92 52.43
CA GLU A 98 -20.31 -6.86 52.80
C GLU A 98 -20.64 -7.67 54.07
N VAL A 99 -19.96 -8.79 54.28
CA VAL A 99 -20.11 -9.59 55.50
C VAL A 99 -19.63 -8.79 56.71
N LEU A 100 -18.51 -8.08 56.57
CA LEU A 100 -18.01 -7.21 57.61
C LEU A 100 -18.94 -6.01 57.83
N LEU A 101 -19.46 -5.38 56.76
CA LEU A 101 -20.44 -4.29 56.86
C LEU A 101 -21.66 -4.71 57.68
N LYS A 102 -22.24 -5.89 57.40
CA LYS A 102 -23.39 -6.43 58.13
C LYS A 102 -23.06 -6.66 59.61
N ARG A 103 -21.90 -7.25 59.91
CA ARG A 103 -21.42 -7.43 61.29
C ARG A 103 -21.17 -6.12 62.03
N LEU A 104 -20.73 -5.06 61.33
CA LEU A 104 -20.56 -3.73 61.91
C LEU A 104 -21.90 -3.06 62.20
N ALA A 105 -22.89 -3.22 61.32
CA ALA A 105 -24.23 -2.69 61.53
C ALA A 105 -24.94 -3.34 62.73
N ASP A 106 -24.73 -4.65 62.95
CA ASP A 106 -25.30 -5.43 64.05
C ASP A 106 -24.48 -5.40 65.35
N LEU A 107 -23.31 -4.74 65.35
CA LEU A 107 -22.41 -4.75 66.50
C LEU A 107 -23.08 -4.12 67.73
N GLN A 108 -23.10 -4.86 68.85
CA GLN A 108 -23.66 -4.39 70.12
C GLN A 108 -22.60 -4.37 71.20
N SER A 109 -22.35 -3.19 71.75
CA SER A 109 -21.57 -3.02 72.98
C SER A 109 -21.81 -1.63 73.54
N LYS A 110 -22.19 -1.55 74.82
CA LYS A 110 -22.33 -0.26 75.53
C LYS A 110 -20.98 0.36 75.92
N ASN A 111 -19.89 -0.42 75.82
CA ASN A 111 -18.57 -0.04 76.31
C ASN A 111 -17.60 0.35 75.18
N LEU A 112 -17.97 0.13 73.91
CA LEU A 112 -17.13 0.53 72.79
C LEU A 112 -17.38 2.00 72.44
N PRO A 113 -16.31 2.78 72.16
CA PRO A 113 -16.43 4.08 71.52
C PRO A 113 -17.14 4.03 70.16
N ARG A 114 -17.47 5.20 69.59
CA ARG A 114 -18.17 5.29 68.30
C ARG A 114 -17.29 4.89 67.13
N LEU A 115 -17.86 4.14 66.20
CA LEU A 115 -17.21 3.71 64.96
C LEU A 115 -17.85 4.42 63.78
N VAL A 116 -17.10 5.21 63.02
CA VAL A 116 -17.60 5.93 61.85
C VAL A 116 -17.16 5.23 60.57
N VAL A 117 -18.11 5.00 59.66
CA VAL A 117 -17.88 4.38 58.36
C VAL A 117 -18.43 5.30 57.27
N PRO A 118 -17.58 6.16 56.67
CA PRO A 118 -17.95 7.00 55.55
C PRO A 118 -18.11 6.19 54.27
N LEU A 119 -19.21 6.42 53.54
CA LEU A 119 -19.60 5.71 52.35
C LEU A 119 -19.99 6.67 51.22
N LEU A 120 -19.38 6.51 50.05
CA LEU A 120 -19.67 7.31 48.86
C LEU A 120 -20.43 6.48 47.83
N ASP A 121 -21.64 6.92 47.50
CA ASP A 121 -22.54 6.30 46.51
C ASP A 121 -23.00 4.88 46.90
N TYR A 122 -23.52 4.75 48.13
CA TYR A 122 -23.97 3.48 48.73
C TYR A 122 -25.33 3.58 49.44
N GLU A 123 -26.16 4.57 49.08
CA GLU A 123 -27.46 4.78 49.71
C GLU A 123 -28.38 3.57 49.60
N GLU A 124 -28.50 3.00 48.39
CA GLU A 124 -29.35 1.83 48.14
C GLU A 124 -28.87 0.61 48.90
N THR A 125 -27.56 0.33 48.86
CA THR A 125 -26.95 -0.81 49.57
C THR A 125 -27.19 -0.72 51.08
N ILE A 126 -27.00 0.46 51.67
CA ILE A 126 -27.26 0.66 53.10
C ILE A 126 -28.76 0.57 53.39
N SER A 127 -29.61 1.12 52.54
CA SER A 127 -31.07 1.02 52.71
C SER A 127 -31.55 -0.43 52.68
N SER A 128 -31.02 -1.24 51.77
CA SER A 128 -31.29 -2.68 51.70
C SER A 128 -30.78 -3.42 52.95
N LEU A 129 -29.54 -3.15 53.39
CA LEU A 129 -28.98 -3.72 54.60
C LEU A 129 -29.83 -3.38 55.84
N LEU A 130 -30.31 -2.13 55.95
CA LEU A 130 -31.18 -1.69 57.04
C LEU A 130 -32.55 -2.40 57.04
N GLN A 131 -33.08 -2.76 55.86
CA GLN A 131 -34.34 -3.49 55.74
C GLN A 131 -34.21 -4.97 56.11
N GLU A 132 -33.10 -5.63 55.73
CA GLU A 132 -32.83 -7.02 56.10
C GLU A 132 -32.71 -7.23 57.62
N LEU A 133 -32.16 -6.24 58.31
CA LEU A 133 -31.98 -6.27 59.75
C LEU A 133 -33.26 -5.72 60.41
N SER A 134 -34.26 -6.60 60.58
CA SER A 134 -35.62 -6.31 61.06
C SER A 134 -35.77 -5.49 62.36
N ARG A 135 -34.67 -5.23 63.09
CA ARG A 135 -34.59 -4.38 64.30
C ARG A 135 -34.12 -2.94 64.00
N LEU A 136 -33.35 -2.74 62.93
CA LEU A 136 -32.94 -1.41 62.46
C LEU A 136 -34.12 -0.59 61.93
N SER A 137 -35.14 -1.25 61.37
CA SER A 137 -36.41 -0.63 60.95
C SER A 137 -37.24 -0.07 62.13
N ARG A 138 -36.93 -0.44 63.38
CA ARG A 138 -37.54 0.10 64.62
C ARG A 138 -36.68 1.16 65.31
N ASN A 139 -35.67 1.70 64.63
CA ASN A 139 -34.71 2.68 65.17
C ASN A 139 -33.80 2.11 66.29
N GLU A 140 -33.69 0.79 66.40
CA GLU A 140 -32.82 0.08 67.35
C GLU A 140 -31.58 -0.52 66.66
N GLY A 141 -30.71 0.33 66.11
CA GLY A 141 -29.44 -0.13 65.51
C GLY A 141 -28.44 0.97 65.18
N ALA A 142 -27.45 0.67 64.34
CA ALA A 142 -26.46 1.63 63.84
C ALA A 142 -27.10 2.88 63.24
N LYS A 143 -26.56 4.06 63.59
CA LYS A 143 -27.07 5.33 63.05
C LYS A 143 -26.62 5.50 61.60
N VAL A 144 -27.50 6.05 60.78
CA VAL A 144 -27.19 6.36 59.38
C VAL A 144 -27.51 7.82 59.11
N PHE A 145 -26.47 8.57 58.77
CA PHE A 145 -26.55 9.98 58.41
C PHE A 145 -26.26 10.12 56.92
N LYS A 146 -27.06 10.94 56.24
CA LYS A 146 -26.97 11.17 54.81
C LYS A 146 -26.86 12.66 54.55
N LEU A 147 -25.93 13.05 53.68
CA LEU A 147 -25.91 14.39 53.11
C LEU A 147 -26.65 14.36 51.76
N GLU A 148 -27.74 15.13 51.63
CA GLU A 148 -28.44 15.27 50.37
C GLU A 148 -27.68 16.26 49.47
N GLU A 149 -27.21 15.75 48.33
CA GLU A 149 -26.37 16.50 47.40
C GLU A 149 -26.45 15.91 45.98
N LYS A 150 -25.94 16.66 45.00
CA LYS A 150 -25.88 16.18 43.61
C LYS A 150 -24.84 15.05 43.49
N THR A 151 -25.25 13.94 42.87
CA THR A 151 -24.40 12.78 42.63
C THR A 151 -23.35 13.06 41.57
N ASP A 152 -22.09 12.68 41.85
CA ASP A 152 -21.03 12.66 40.84
C ASP A 152 -21.14 11.40 39.96
N GLU A 153 -21.00 11.55 38.64
CA GLU A 153 -20.88 10.41 37.74
C GLU A 153 -19.48 9.77 37.88
N PHE A 154 -19.36 8.79 38.77
CA PHE A 154 -18.13 8.05 38.98
C PHE A 154 -18.03 6.80 38.08
N LYS A 155 -16.88 6.62 37.42
CA LYS A 155 -16.54 5.42 36.65
C LYS A 155 -15.18 4.85 37.06
N LEU A 156 -15.18 3.55 37.36
CA LEU A 156 -14.00 2.74 37.62
C LEU A 156 -13.76 1.80 36.45
N PHE A 157 -12.59 1.89 35.85
CA PHE A 157 -12.11 0.97 34.84
C PHE A 157 -11.08 0.05 35.50
N VAL A 158 -11.20 -1.26 35.27
CA VAL A 158 -10.33 -2.27 35.89
C VAL A 158 -9.75 -3.13 34.78
N SER A 159 -8.43 -3.35 34.80
CA SER A 159 -7.78 -4.29 33.89
C SER A 159 -6.59 -4.96 34.58
N PRO A 160 -6.07 -6.08 34.06
CA PRO A 160 -4.73 -6.52 34.42
C PRO A 160 -3.70 -5.43 34.08
N PRO A 161 -2.53 -5.41 34.75
CA PRO A 161 -1.41 -4.57 34.32
C PRO A 161 -1.03 -4.86 32.86
N ILE A 162 -0.95 -3.84 32.01
CA ILE A 162 -0.62 -3.96 30.60
C ILE A 162 0.63 -3.12 30.33
N GLU A 163 1.69 -3.76 29.84
CA GLU A 163 2.97 -3.10 29.62
C GLU A 163 2.89 -2.04 28.51
N GLY A 164 3.37 -0.82 28.84
CA GLY A 164 3.41 0.30 27.90
C GLY A 164 2.07 0.97 27.62
N PHE A 165 0.98 0.54 28.27
CA PHE A 165 -0.34 1.16 28.15
C PHE A 165 -0.61 2.15 29.29
N LYS A 166 -1.06 3.36 28.95
CA LYS A 166 -1.44 4.43 29.90
C LYS A 166 -2.82 5.02 29.55
N PRO A 167 -3.90 4.64 30.22
CA PRO A 167 -5.24 5.13 29.91
C PRO A 167 -5.32 6.65 29.78
N LEU A 168 -5.91 7.15 28.69
CA LEU A 168 -6.01 8.59 28.43
C LEU A 168 -7.09 9.24 29.32
N ASN A 169 -6.81 10.44 29.81
CA ASN A 169 -7.72 11.28 30.61
C ASN A 169 -8.32 10.58 31.84
N LYS A 170 -7.53 9.74 32.53
CA LYS A 170 -7.95 8.99 33.70
C LYS A 170 -6.89 9.00 34.79
N LYS A 171 -7.32 8.94 36.05
CA LYS A 171 -6.40 8.74 37.18
C LYS A 171 -5.96 7.28 37.19
N ILE A 172 -4.68 7.04 36.98
CA ILE A 172 -4.11 5.70 36.98
C ILE A 172 -3.73 5.31 38.41
N VAL A 173 -4.12 4.10 38.82
CA VAL A 173 -3.74 3.52 40.11
C VAL A 173 -3.29 2.08 39.92
N ASN A 174 -2.10 1.76 40.42
CA ASN A 174 -1.48 0.44 40.28
C ASN A 174 -1.55 -0.33 41.59
N GLY A 175 -2.24 -1.47 41.57
CA GLY A 175 -2.40 -2.34 42.72
C GLY A 175 -3.49 -1.89 43.70
N LEU A 176 -4.12 -2.86 44.33
CA LEU A 176 -5.19 -2.65 45.32
C LEU A 176 -4.75 -1.78 46.50
N LYS A 177 -3.53 -1.92 47.01
CA LYS A 177 -3.05 -1.11 48.15
C LYS A 177 -3.04 0.38 47.83
N ASN A 178 -2.56 0.74 46.64
CA ASN A 178 -2.55 2.13 46.19
C ASN A 178 -3.96 2.63 45.84
N TYR A 179 -4.86 1.75 45.39
CA TYR A 179 -6.27 2.09 45.21
C TYR A 179 -6.91 2.51 46.54
N PHE A 180 -6.71 1.76 47.62
CA PHE A 180 -7.22 2.17 48.93
C PHE A 180 -6.53 3.44 49.44
N LYS A 181 -5.22 3.59 49.22
CA LYS A 181 -4.48 4.81 49.59
C LYS A 181 -5.01 6.05 48.84
N TYR A 182 -5.36 5.92 47.56
CA TYR A 182 -5.88 7.04 46.76
C TYR A 182 -7.10 7.70 47.42
N TRP A 183 -8.02 6.91 47.95
CA TRP A 183 -9.24 7.43 48.57
C TRP A 183 -9.01 8.13 49.90
N THR A 184 -7.83 8.00 50.53
CA THR A 184 -7.45 8.78 51.72
C THR A 184 -6.74 10.08 51.37
N THR A 185 -6.39 10.32 50.10
CA THR A 185 -5.75 11.57 49.64
C THR A 185 -6.79 12.67 49.38
N LYS A 186 -6.34 13.91 49.19
CA LYS A 186 -7.19 15.05 48.79
C LYS A 186 -7.53 15.05 47.30
N GLU A 187 -6.98 14.13 46.51
CA GLU A 187 -7.26 14.06 45.07
C GLU A 187 -8.72 13.60 44.82
N VAL A 188 -9.33 14.20 43.80
CA VAL A 188 -10.68 13.91 43.33
C VAL A 188 -10.61 13.57 41.84
N SER A 189 -11.27 12.48 41.44
CA SER A 189 -11.38 12.06 40.04
C SER A 189 -12.63 11.23 39.83
N ASN A 190 -13.40 11.59 38.82
CA ASN A 190 -14.59 10.86 38.42
C ASN A 190 -14.27 9.67 37.52
N ASN A 191 -13.04 9.56 37.01
CA ASN A 191 -12.61 8.45 36.16
C ASN A 191 -11.27 7.88 36.65
N ILE A 192 -11.33 6.69 37.23
CA ILE A 192 -10.16 5.97 37.75
C ILE A 192 -9.91 4.72 36.91
N TRP A 193 -8.66 4.48 36.56
CA TRP A 193 -8.22 3.21 35.99
C TRP A 193 -7.35 2.45 36.98
N LEU A 194 -7.84 1.30 37.42
CA LEU A 194 -7.18 0.39 38.35
C LEU A 194 -6.52 -0.75 37.59
N PHE A 195 -5.19 -0.82 37.67
CA PHE A 195 -4.43 -1.98 37.24
C PHE A 195 -4.29 -2.97 38.40
N THR A 196 -4.85 -4.18 38.25
CA THR A 196 -4.80 -5.23 39.29
C THR A 196 -4.83 -6.63 38.68
N LYS A 197 -4.02 -7.54 39.21
CA LYS A 197 -4.05 -8.98 38.92
C LYS A 197 -5.31 -9.66 39.49
N LYS A 198 -6.06 -9.00 40.36
CA LYS A 198 -7.31 -9.49 40.96
C LYS A 198 -8.56 -9.10 40.16
N PHE A 199 -8.41 -8.59 38.94
CA PHE A 199 -9.52 -8.12 38.10
C PHE A 199 -10.64 -9.17 37.92
N LYS A 200 -10.30 -10.47 37.81
CA LYS A 200 -11.27 -11.57 37.65
C LYS A 200 -12.27 -11.70 38.80
N GLY A 201 -11.91 -11.24 40.00
CA GLY A 201 -12.78 -11.29 41.17
C GLY A 201 -13.72 -10.09 41.31
N ILE A 202 -13.60 -9.09 40.43
CA ILE A 202 -14.40 -7.86 40.47
C ILE A 202 -15.55 -8.00 39.48
N LYS A 203 -16.77 -7.77 39.95
CA LYS A 203 -17.98 -7.85 39.11
C LYS A 203 -18.24 -6.51 38.41
N PRO A 204 -18.40 -6.47 37.08
CA PRO A 204 -18.76 -5.25 36.37
C PRO A 204 -20.21 -4.84 36.68
N ASN A 205 -20.47 -3.54 36.60
CA ASN A 205 -21.81 -2.95 36.75
C ASN A 205 -21.90 -1.61 35.98
N ASN A 206 -22.83 -0.74 36.35
CA ASN A 206 -23.01 0.56 35.70
C ASN A 206 -21.81 1.50 35.90
N THR A 207 -21.18 1.47 37.08
CA THR A 207 -20.03 2.32 37.45
C THR A 207 -18.69 1.62 37.28
N ILE A 208 -18.64 0.29 37.21
CA ILE A 208 -17.42 -0.52 37.08
C ILE A 208 -17.38 -1.22 35.72
N LYS A 209 -16.34 -0.94 34.93
CA LYS A 209 -15.99 -1.68 33.72
C LYS A 209 -14.74 -2.50 33.97
N VAL A 210 -14.81 -3.79 33.66
CA VAL A 210 -13.69 -4.73 33.82
C VAL A 210 -13.29 -5.21 32.43
N PHE A 211 -11.99 -5.14 32.13
CA PHE A 211 -11.42 -5.61 30.89
C PHE A 211 -10.43 -6.74 31.20
N ALA A 212 -10.58 -7.89 30.54
CA ALA A 212 -9.68 -9.01 30.68
C ALA A 212 -8.48 -8.95 29.72
N SER A 213 -8.58 -8.20 28.62
CA SER A 213 -7.57 -8.17 27.56
C SER A 213 -7.43 -6.78 26.89
N PRO A 214 -6.32 -6.51 26.20
CA PRO A 214 -6.17 -5.35 25.30
C PRO A 214 -7.29 -5.24 24.26
N LYS A 215 -7.74 -6.36 23.70
CA LYS A 215 -8.83 -6.43 22.72
C LYS A 215 -10.13 -5.82 23.25
N GLU A 216 -10.53 -6.17 24.47
CA GLU A 216 -11.74 -5.63 25.11
C GLU A 216 -11.66 -4.11 25.35
N ILE A 217 -10.48 -3.61 25.68
CA ILE A 217 -10.24 -2.16 25.82
C ILE A 217 -10.47 -1.46 24.48
N ILE A 218 -9.89 -1.99 23.40
CA ILE A 218 -10.08 -1.45 22.05
C ILE A 218 -11.55 -1.49 21.63
N ALA A 219 -12.25 -2.61 21.89
CA ALA A 219 -13.68 -2.77 21.60
C ALA A 219 -14.52 -1.67 22.27
N TYR A 220 -14.25 -1.39 23.55
CA TYR A 220 -15.00 -0.41 24.32
C TYR A 220 -14.93 1.00 23.73
N PHE A 221 -13.76 1.39 23.20
CA PHE A 221 -13.55 2.71 22.62
C PHE A 221 -13.90 2.79 21.12
N ASN A 222 -14.09 1.66 20.43
CA ASN A 222 -14.42 1.59 19.00
C ASN A 222 -15.74 0.84 18.79
N LYS A 223 -16.85 1.48 19.16
CA LYS A 223 -18.20 0.87 19.18
C LYS A 223 -18.79 0.54 17.80
N ASN A 224 -18.13 0.94 16.72
CA ASN A 224 -18.66 0.78 15.35
C ASN A 224 -18.49 -0.64 14.80
N ILE A 225 -17.80 -1.53 15.50
CA ILE A 225 -17.65 -2.94 15.10
C ILE A 225 -18.48 -3.82 16.03
N GLU A 226 -19.45 -4.54 15.46
CA GLU A 226 -20.26 -5.53 16.20
C GLU A 226 -19.42 -6.71 16.70
N VAL A 227 -18.45 -7.18 15.91
CA VAL A 227 -17.58 -8.31 16.26
C VAL A 227 -16.13 -8.02 15.87
N LEU A 228 -15.25 -7.91 16.88
CA LEU A 228 -13.82 -7.77 16.64
C LEU A 228 -13.23 -9.10 16.15
N PRO A 229 -12.33 -9.07 15.15
CA PRO A 229 -11.67 -10.26 14.66
C PRO A 229 -10.83 -10.96 15.73
N GLU A 230 -10.69 -12.27 15.62
CA GLU A 230 -9.76 -13.06 16.44
C GLU A 230 -8.34 -12.96 15.87
N TRP A 231 -7.66 -11.88 16.27
CA TRP A 231 -6.28 -11.59 15.89
C TRP A 231 -5.32 -11.72 17.07
N PRO A 232 -4.01 -11.89 16.82
CA PRO A 232 -3.02 -12.08 17.89
C PRO A 232 -3.05 -10.95 18.94
N ASP A 233 -2.89 -11.32 20.21
CA ASP A 233 -2.83 -10.37 21.33
C ASP A 233 -1.74 -9.30 21.15
N GLU A 234 -0.67 -9.65 20.44
CA GLU A 234 0.41 -8.71 20.10
C GLU A 234 -0.10 -7.51 19.27
N PHE A 235 -1.02 -7.73 18.33
CA PHE A 235 -1.62 -6.64 17.54
C PHE A 235 -2.36 -5.67 18.44
N TRP A 236 -3.26 -6.17 19.30
CA TRP A 236 -4.06 -5.33 20.19
C TRP A 236 -3.18 -4.56 21.18
N LEU A 237 -2.11 -5.17 21.67
CA LEU A 237 -1.12 -4.51 22.53
C LEU A 237 -0.37 -3.40 21.78
N LYS A 238 0.10 -3.65 20.56
CA LYS A 238 0.75 -2.63 19.72
C LYS A 238 -0.20 -1.48 19.40
N LEU A 239 -1.48 -1.75 19.13
CA LEU A 239 -2.50 -0.73 18.90
C LEU A 239 -2.73 0.14 20.14
N LEU A 240 -2.79 -0.43 21.34
CA LEU A 240 -2.87 0.35 22.59
C LEU A 240 -1.65 1.26 22.79
N LYS A 241 -0.44 0.74 22.55
CA LYS A 241 0.79 1.55 22.61
C LYS A 241 0.75 2.70 21.59
N LEU A 242 0.21 2.46 20.39
CA LEU A 242 0.05 3.47 19.37
C LEU A 242 -1.00 4.52 19.74
N ILE A 243 -2.15 4.13 20.32
CA ILE A 243 -3.15 5.03 20.90
C ILE A 243 -2.50 5.96 21.92
N ASN A 244 -1.63 5.43 22.79
CA ASN A 244 -0.91 6.25 23.74
C ASN A 244 0.09 7.20 23.11
N LYS A 245 0.83 6.75 22.11
CA LYS A 245 1.70 7.64 21.35
C LYS A 245 0.90 8.76 20.68
N CYS A 246 -0.30 8.46 20.19
CA CYS A 246 -1.15 9.41 19.48
C CYS A 246 -2.02 10.28 20.40
N GLN A 247 -2.14 9.94 21.69
CA GLN A 247 -2.98 10.60 22.68
C GLN A 247 -4.46 10.70 22.25
N THR A 248 -4.97 9.69 21.53
CA THR A 248 -6.34 9.68 21.01
C THR A 248 -6.83 8.25 20.81
N TYR A 249 -8.14 8.04 20.99
CA TYR A 249 -8.83 6.79 20.63
C TYR A 249 -9.47 6.86 19.23
N TYR A 250 -9.42 8.02 18.55
CA TYR A 250 -10.00 8.18 17.22
C TYR A 250 -9.12 7.50 16.17
N LEU A 251 -9.65 6.44 15.55
CA LEU A 251 -8.89 5.60 14.63
C LEU A 251 -8.34 6.38 13.43
N ASP A 252 -9.10 7.32 12.88
CA ASP A 252 -8.64 8.17 11.78
C ASP A 252 -7.36 8.96 12.13
N GLU A 253 -7.30 9.55 13.32
CA GLU A 253 -6.12 10.28 13.78
C GLU A 253 -4.92 9.34 13.99
N ILE A 254 -5.18 8.12 14.45
CA ILE A 254 -4.17 7.09 14.62
C ILE A 254 -3.58 6.68 13.27
N ILE A 255 -4.44 6.43 12.27
CA ILE A 255 -4.02 6.05 10.91
C ILE A 255 -3.22 7.18 10.27
N LYS A 256 -3.69 8.44 10.38
CA LYS A 256 -2.96 9.62 9.88
C LYS A 256 -1.56 9.72 10.48
N LYS A 257 -1.44 9.58 11.81
CA LYS A 257 -0.15 9.65 12.52
C LYS A 257 0.76 8.47 12.19
N PHE A 258 0.21 7.26 12.07
CA PHE A 258 0.98 6.05 11.77
C PHE A 258 1.56 6.09 10.36
N PHE A 259 0.72 6.33 9.35
CA PHE A 259 1.14 6.38 7.94
C PHE A 259 1.76 7.72 7.53
N LYS A 260 1.78 8.70 8.45
CA LYS A 260 2.26 10.07 8.23
C LYS A 260 1.58 10.71 7.02
N VAL A 261 0.25 10.78 7.07
CA VAL A 261 -0.60 11.35 6.01
C VAL A 261 -1.58 12.37 6.58
N GLU A 262 -1.90 13.37 5.78
CA GLU A 262 -2.92 14.38 6.11
C GLU A 262 -4.34 13.88 5.79
N ASN A 263 -4.47 13.21 4.63
CA ASN A 263 -5.73 12.71 4.10
C ASN A 263 -5.75 11.17 4.07
N LEU A 264 -6.88 10.59 4.43
CA LEU A 264 -7.10 9.14 4.48
C LEU A 264 -7.65 8.64 3.15
N ILE A 265 -6.79 8.55 2.15
CA ILE A 265 -7.13 7.97 0.86
C ILE A 265 -6.74 6.47 0.90
N PRO A 266 -7.70 5.52 0.90
CA PRO A 266 -7.41 4.11 1.14
C PRO A 266 -6.33 3.54 0.22
N GLN A 267 -6.39 3.85 -1.08
CA GLN A 267 -5.37 3.46 -2.05
C GLN A 267 -3.94 3.91 -1.66
N LYS A 268 -3.77 5.17 -1.25
CA LYS A 268 -2.45 5.69 -0.82
C LYS A 268 -1.97 5.08 0.48
N LEU A 269 -2.88 4.65 1.34
CA LEU A 269 -2.55 3.94 2.57
C LEU A 269 -2.03 2.54 2.27
N ILE A 270 -2.69 1.81 1.36
CA ILE A 270 -2.24 0.50 0.89
C ILE A 270 -0.86 0.61 0.25
N GLU A 271 -0.63 1.64 -0.56
CA GLU A 271 0.68 1.93 -1.16
C GLU A 271 1.78 2.21 -0.13
N LYS A 272 1.46 2.55 1.12
CA LYS A 272 2.44 2.78 2.18
C LYS A 272 2.79 1.54 2.99
N ILE A 273 1.98 0.47 2.90
CA ILE A 273 2.28 -0.80 3.56
C ILE A 273 3.61 -1.37 3.04
N GLU A 274 4.43 -1.88 3.97
CA GLU A 274 5.60 -2.69 3.63
C GLU A 274 5.21 -4.18 3.59
N ALA A 275 5.75 -4.92 2.63
CA ALA A 275 5.38 -6.32 2.40
C ALA A 275 5.59 -7.22 3.64
N GLU A 276 6.59 -6.92 4.47
CA GLU A 276 6.93 -7.69 5.67
C GLU A 276 6.28 -7.14 6.96
N GLU A 277 5.59 -5.99 6.90
CA GLU A 277 5.03 -5.34 8.09
C GLU A 277 3.56 -5.70 8.33
N ASP A 278 3.32 -6.73 9.15
CA ASP A 278 1.95 -7.19 9.41
C ASP A 278 1.13 -6.24 10.28
N PHE A 279 1.75 -5.50 11.20
CA PHE A 279 1.01 -4.56 12.06
C PHE A 279 0.31 -3.47 11.24
N GLY A 280 1.00 -2.89 10.25
CA GLY A 280 0.42 -1.88 9.36
C GLY A 280 -0.76 -2.42 8.54
N LYS A 281 -0.66 -3.66 8.06
CA LYS A 281 -1.74 -4.35 7.33
C LYS A 281 -2.96 -4.59 8.21
N TYR A 282 -2.77 -5.19 9.39
CA TYR A 282 -3.84 -5.39 10.38
C TYR A 282 -4.51 -4.06 10.74
N LEU A 283 -3.72 -3.01 10.96
CA LEU A 283 -4.22 -1.70 11.31
C LEU A 283 -5.11 -1.10 10.21
N LEU A 284 -4.77 -1.31 8.93
CA LEU A 284 -5.61 -0.85 7.81
C LEU A 284 -6.88 -1.67 7.63
N ILE A 285 -6.80 -2.99 7.78
CA ILE A 285 -8.01 -3.84 7.78
C ILE A 285 -8.94 -3.42 8.92
N PHE A 286 -8.39 -3.19 10.11
CA PHE A 286 -9.16 -2.73 11.27
C PHE A 286 -9.84 -1.39 11.00
N TRP A 287 -9.11 -0.45 10.41
CA TRP A 287 -9.65 0.85 10.03
C TRP A 287 -10.75 0.73 8.98
N ALA A 288 -10.54 -0.07 7.92
CA ALA A 288 -11.53 -0.28 6.88
C ALA A 288 -12.83 -0.89 7.43
N LYS A 289 -12.74 -1.88 8.33
CA LYS A 289 -13.92 -2.48 8.99
C LYS A 289 -14.69 -1.47 9.86
N ASN A 290 -14.02 -0.51 10.49
CA ASN A 290 -14.67 0.58 11.25
C ASN A 290 -15.30 1.66 10.37
N LYS A 291 -14.94 1.71 9.08
CA LYS A 291 -15.36 2.73 8.11
C LYS A 291 -16.47 2.30 7.18
N ASN A 292 -16.94 1.04 7.27
CA ASN A 292 -17.87 0.35 6.36
C ASN A 292 -19.27 0.99 6.17
N GLN A 293 -19.44 2.27 6.51
CA GLN A 293 -20.59 3.11 6.18
C GLN A 293 -20.41 3.84 4.84
N ASP A 294 -19.18 3.96 4.31
CA ASP A 294 -18.90 4.59 3.00
C ASP A 294 -18.71 3.50 1.91
N GLN A 295 -19.80 2.95 1.39
CA GLN A 295 -19.79 1.79 0.46
C GLN A 295 -19.24 2.08 -0.95
N ASP A 296 -18.96 3.34 -1.30
CA ASP A 296 -18.63 3.73 -2.67
C ASP A 296 -17.12 3.65 -3.01
N ASP A 297 -16.23 3.47 -2.02
CA ASP A 297 -14.78 3.36 -2.27
C ASP A 297 -14.34 1.89 -2.43
N ILE A 298 -13.96 1.53 -3.66
CA ILE A 298 -13.53 0.17 -4.03
C ILE A 298 -12.34 -0.33 -3.18
N TRP A 299 -11.39 0.54 -2.83
CA TRP A 299 -10.20 0.15 -2.07
C TRP A 299 -10.55 -0.10 -0.61
N LEU A 300 -11.44 0.72 -0.06
CA LEU A 300 -11.96 0.52 1.29
C LEU A 300 -12.77 -0.79 1.38
N GLY A 301 -13.64 -1.05 0.39
CA GLY A 301 -14.41 -2.28 0.31
C GLY A 301 -13.53 -3.53 0.25
N ILE A 302 -12.47 -3.51 -0.57
CA ILE A 302 -11.47 -4.58 -0.64
C ILE A 302 -10.82 -4.82 0.73
N LEU A 303 -10.35 -3.78 1.41
CA LEU A 303 -9.73 -3.91 2.74
C LEU A 303 -10.72 -4.42 3.80
N ALA A 304 -11.96 -3.92 3.79
CA ALA A 304 -12.99 -4.32 4.74
C ALA A 304 -13.38 -5.80 4.56
N SER A 305 -13.28 -6.33 3.34
CA SER A 305 -13.53 -7.74 3.02
C SER A 305 -12.44 -8.71 3.51
N CYS A 306 -11.25 -8.20 3.86
CA CYS A 306 -10.14 -9.02 4.34
C CYS A 306 -10.36 -9.39 5.82
N HIS A 307 -10.03 -10.62 6.20
CA HIS A 307 -9.97 -11.07 7.59
C HIS A 307 -8.54 -11.14 8.11
N GLN A 308 -7.57 -11.40 7.23
CA GLN A 308 -6.14 -11.48 7.57
C GLN A 308 -5.27 -10.65 6.61
N PRO A 309 -4.04 -10.27 7.02
CA PRO A 309 -3.13 -9.45 6.21
C PRO A 309 -2.71 -10.06 4.88
N ASP A 310 -2.54 -11.38 4.82
CA ASP A 310 -2.15 -12.15 3.64
C ASP A 310 -3.23 -12.17 2.56
N GLU A 311 -4.50 -12.00 2.94
CA GLU A 311 -5.63 -11.91 2.01
C GLU A 311 -5.62 -10.63 1.17
N ILE A 312 -4.93 -9.55 1.61
CA ILE A 312 -4.95 -8.26 0.90
C ILE A 312 -4.52 -8.43 -0.56
N GLY A 313 -3.43 -9.17 -0.80
CA GLY A 313 -2.92 -9.41 -2.14
C GLY A 313 -3.91 -10.18 -3.01
N GLU A 314 -4.51 -11.23 -2.45
CA GLU A 314 -5.48 -12.08 -3.14
C GLU A 314 -6.78 -11.32 -3.47
N ARG A 315 -7.31 -10.53 -2.53
CA ARG A 315 -8.50 -9.70 -2.75
C ARG A 315 -8.26 -8.61 -3.79
N LEU A 316 -7.10 -7.96 -3.75
CA LEU A 316 -6.69 -7.00 -4.78
C LEU A 316 -6.52 -7.67 -6.14
N TYR A 317 -5.98 -8.87 -6.18
CA TYR A 317 -5.78 -9.62 -7.41
C TYR A 317 -7.12 -9.96 -8.09
N CYS A 318 -8.07 -10.52 -7.33
CA CYS A 318 -9.37 -10.95 -7.82
C CYS A 318 -10.39 -9.82 -8.00
N ALA A 319 -10.14 -8.61 -7.48
CA ALA A 319 -11.09 -7.50 -7.55
C ALA A 319 -11.71 -7.23 -8.94
N PRO A 320 -10.98 -7.28 -10.08
CA PRO A 320 -11.59 -7.07 -11.39
C PRO A 320 -12.58 -8.17 -11.83
N LEU A 321 -12.60 -9.34 -11.17
CA LEU A 321 -13.59 -10.39 -11.42
C LEU A 321 -14.94 -10.07 -10.77
N GLU A 322 -14.92 -9.39 -9.63
CA GLU A 322 -16.09 -9.22 -8.77
C GLU A 322 -16.64 -7.79 -8.84
N LEU A 323 -15.78 -6.80 -9.01
CA LEU A 323 -16.09 -5.39 -8.87
C LEU A 323 -16.07 -4.67 -10.23
N SER A 324 -16.76 -3.53 -10.31
CA SER A 324 -16.58 -2.61 -11.42
C SER A 324 -15.21 -1.94 -11.33
N PHE A 325 -14.54 -1.70 -12.46
CA PHE A 325 -13.21 -1.10 -12.47
C PHE A 325 -13.01 -0.17 -13.66
N ASP A 326 -12.11 0.80 -13.48
CA ASP A 326 -11.56 1.62 -14.54
C ASP A 326 -10.06 1.32 -14.77
N LEU A 327 -9.47 1.98 -15.77
CA LEU A 327 -8.06 1.78 -16.12
C LEU A 327 -7.10 2.33 -15.06
N ASP A 328 -7.49 3.37 -14.31
CA ASP A 328 -6.66 3.94 -13.23
C ASP A 328 -6.56 2.97 -12.06
N PHE A 329 -7.68 2.33 -11.70
CA PHE A 329 -7.71 1.24 -10.73
C PHE A 329 -6.78 0.11 -11.13
N LEU A 330 -6.84 -0.40 -12.37
CA LEU A 330 -5.95 -1.49 -12.82
C LEU A 330 -4.47 -1.13 -12.71
N LYS A 331 -4.12 0.11 -13.07
CA LYS A 331 -2.75 0.62 -12.99
C LYS A 331 -2.24 0.66 -11.55
N LYS A 332 -3.05 1.22 -10.63
CA LYS A 332 -2.72 1.30 -9.20
C LYS A 332 -2.69 -0.09 -8.57
N ARG A 333 -3.64 -0.96 -8.92
CA ARG A 333 -3.73 -2.36 -8.46
C ARG A 333 -2.46 -3.13 -8.79
N LYS A 334 -2.04 -3.13 -10.05
CA LYS A 334 -0.79 -3.79 -10.48
C LYS A 334 0.44 -3.24 -9.75
N THR A 335 0.51 -1.93 -9.54
CA THR A 335 1.61 -1.28 -8.81
C THR A 335 1.66 -1.75 -7.35
N ILE A 336 0.50 -1.83 -6.69
CA ILE A 336 0.39 -2.32 -5.32
C ILE A 336 0.74 -3.81 -5.23
N LEU A 337 0.22 -4.66 -6.12
CA LEU A 337 0.53 -6.09 -6.14
C LEU A 337 2.04 -6.35 -6.28
N LYS A 338 2.70 -5.58 -7.17
CA LYS A 338 4.16 -5.62 -7.31
C LYS A 338 4.87 -5.22 -6.01
N LYS A 339 4.43 -4.16 -5.34
CA LYS A 339 5.01 -3.71 -4.06
C LYS A 339 4.82 -4.74 -2.94
N LEU A 340 3.66 -5.37 -2.88
CA LEU A 340 3.35 -6.44 -1.93
C LEU A 340 4.09 -7.75 -2.25
N LYS A 341 4.82 -7.82 -3.38
CA LYS A 341 5.42 -9.05 -3.90
C LYS A 341 4.41 -10.19 -4.00
N PHE A 342 3.16 -9.86 -4.30
CA PHE A 342 2.10 -10.84 -4.40
C PHE A 342 2.29 -11.69 -5.65
N SER A 343 2.15 -13.00 -5.49
CA SER A 343 2.19 -13.98 -6.58
C SER A 343 0.99 -14.92 -6.41
N PRO A 344 0.03 -14.96 -7.35
CA PRO A 344 -1.13 -15.82 -7.25
C PRO A 344 -0.74 -17.29 -7.43
N SER A 345 -1.17 -18.17 -6.53
CA SER A 345 -1.02 -19.62 -6.67
C SER A 345 -2.13 -20.18 -7.56
N ASN A 346 -1.82 -20.78 -8.72
CA ASN A 346 -2.80 -21.34 -9.67
C ASN A 346 -3.81 -20.29 -10.22
N PRO A 347 -3.35 -19.18 -10.83
CA PRO A 347 -4.21 -18.10 -11.32
C PRO A 347 -5.35 -18.57 -12.24
N GLU A 348 -5.17 -19.64 -13.01
CA GLU A 348 -6.17 -20.23 -13.90
C GLU A 348 -7.47 -20.65 -13.19
N LYS A 349 -7.41 -21.04 -11.91
CA LYS A 349 -8.58 -21.47 -11.15
C LYS A 349 -9.56 -20.35 -10.81
N ARG A 350 -9.14 -19.09 -10.96
CA ARG A 350 -9.95 -17.90 -10.66
C ARG A 350 -10.66 -17.35 -11.89
N LEU A 351 -10.28 -17.83 -13.07
CA LEU A 351 -10.72 -17.25 -14.32
C LEU A 351 -12.12 -17.76 -14.68
N SER A 352 -12.91 -16.88 -15.28
CA SER A 352 -14.30 -17.15 -15.66
C SER A 352 -14.44 -17.26 -17.18
N GLU A 353 -15.67 -17.34 -17.68
CA GLU A 353 -15.93 -17.26 -19.12
C GLU A 353 -15.84 -15.82 -19.67
N ASP A 354 -15.73 -14.81 -18.79
CA ASP A 354 -15.57 -13.40 -19.17
C ASP A 354 -14.10 -13.08 -19.50
N TYR A 355 -13.77 -13.19 -20.79
CA TYR A 355 -12.44 -12.88 -21.32
C TYR A 355 -11.95 -11.47 -20.98
N TYR A 356 -12.84 -10.48 -20.90
CA TYR A 356 -12.46 -9.09 -20.59
C TYR A 356 -12.01 -8.97 -19.14
N ARG A 357 -12.78 -9.53 -18.20
CA ARG A 357 -12.41 -9.54 -16.77
C ARG A 357 -11.18 -10.38 -16.51
N ASN A 358 -11.03 -11.55 -17.16
CA ASN A 358 -9.83 -12.37 -17.03
C ASN A 358 -8.56 -11.60 -17.41
N LEU A 359 -8.58 -10.87 -18.53
CA LEU A 359 -7.44 -10.06 -18.97
C LEU A 359 -7.20 -8.83 -18.07
N ALA A 360 -8.23 -8.33 -17.39
CA ALA A 360 -8.09 -7.26 -16.39
C ALA A 360 -7.46 -7.73 -15.07
N VAL A 361 -7.63 -9.01 -14.71
CA VAL A 361 -7.05 -9.64 -13.52
C VAL A 361 -5.59 -10.00 -13.71
N LEU A 362 -5.27 -10.69 -14.81
CA LEU A 362 -3.94 -11.19 -15.11
C LEU A 362 -2.96 -10.02 -15.27
N THR A 363 -1.76 -10.17 -14.72
CA THR A 363 -0.66 -9.21 -14.87
C THR A 363 0.53 -9.82 -15.61
N ASP A 364 1.63 -9.08 -15.71
CA ASP A 364 2.92 -9.56 -16.23
C ASP A 364 3.94 -9.85 -15.12
N LEU A 365 3.49 -9.95 -13.86
CA LEU A 365 4.36 -10.14 -12.70
C LEU A 365 4.90 -11.57 -12.60
N THR A 366 4.17 -12.55 -13.13
CA THR A 366 4.59 -13.95 -13.15
C THR A 366 4.55 -14.55 -14.56
N HIS A 367 5.39 -15.56 -14.80
CA HIS A 367 5.42 -16.29 -16.08
C HIS A 367 4.05 -16.93 -16.40
N GLN A 368 3.39 -17.50 -15.38
CA GLN A 368 2.10 -18.17 -15.56
C GLN A 368 1.00 -17.20 -15.98
N GLU A 369 0.94 -16.00 -15.40
CA GLU A 369 -0.04 -14.98 -15.82
C GLU A 369 0.20 -14.48 -17.25
N LYS A 370 1.47 -14.25 -17.63
CA LYS A 370 1.86 -13.88 -19.00
C LYS A 370 1.39 -14.92 -20.01
N LEU A 371 1.62 -16.21 -19.73
CA LEU A 371 1.19 -17.31 -20.60
C LEU A 371 -0.34 -17.37 -20.72
N LEU A 372 -1.05 -17.26 -19.60
CA LEU A 372 -2.52 -17.23 -19.60
C LEU A 372 -3.06 -16.07 -20.43
N THR A 373 -2.46 -14.89 -20.35
CA THR A 373 -2.85 -13.73 -21.17
C THR A 373 -2.78 -14.05 -22.66
N ILE A 374 -1.68 -14.66 -23.12
CA ILE A 374 -1.52 -15.05 -24.54
C ILE A 374 -2.56 -16.11 -24.93
N ASN A 375 -2.80 -17.12 -24.09
CA ASN A 375 -3.83 -18.16 -24.33
C ASN A 375 -5.24 -17.58 -24.44
N PHE A 376 -5.57 -16.52 -23.70
CA PHE A 376 -6.86 -15.85 -23.83
C PHE A 376 -6.96 -15.04 -25.12
N LEU A 377 -5.89 -14.34 -25.50
CA LEU A 377 -5.86 -13.57 -26.74
C LEU A 377 -6.08 -14.43 -27.98
N GLU A 378 -5.51 -15.64 -28.01
CA GLU A 378 -5.72 -16.62 -29.08
C GLU A 378 -7.22 -16.77 -29.45
N LYS A 379 -8.10 -16.76 -28.44
CA LYS A 379 -9.55 -17.01 -28.60
C LYS A 379 -10.34 -15.78 -29.07
N ILE A 380 -9.80 -14.57 -28.91
CA ILE A 380 -10.57 -13.32 -29.07
C ILE A 380 -9.97 -12.33 -30.04
N ILE A 381 -8.69 -12.49 -30.45
CA ILE A 381 -7.96 -11.51 -31.25
C ILE A 381 -8.55 -11.27 -32.65
N THR A 382 -9.39 -12.19 -33.14
CA THR A 382 -10.11 -12.04 -34.41
C THR A 382 -11.37 -11.16 -34.31
N LYS A 383 -11.78 -10.77 -33.09
CA LYS A 383 -12.94 -9.89 -32.85
C LYS A 383 -12.47 -8.45 -32.68
N GLU A 384 -12.37 -7.71 -33.79
CA GLU A 384 -11.66 -6.41 -33.84
C GLU A 384 -12.15 -5.37 -32.82
N GLU A 385 -13.47 -5.15 -32.71
CA GLU A 385 -14.03 -4.19 -31.76
C GLU A 385 -13.69 -4.55 -30.30
N PHE A 386 -13.75 -5.85 -29.98
CA PHE A 386 -13.40 -6.35 -28.66
C PHE A 386 -11.89 -6.21 -28.39
N PHE A 387 -11.07 -6.48 -29.41
CA PHE A 387 -9.61 -6.37 -29.31
C PHE A 387 -9.16 -4.94 -29.01
N GLN A 388 -9.80 -3.92 -29.58
CA GLN A 388 -9.47 -2.51 -29.28
C GLN A 388 -9.71 -2.18 -27.80
N LYS A 389 -10.82 -2.65 -27.21
CA LYS A 389 -11.09 -2.50 -25.78
C LYS A 389 -10.05 -3.20 -24.91
N ILE A 390 -9.62 -4.39 -25.32
CA ILE A 390 -8.60 -5.18 -24.62
C ILE A 390 -7.21 -4.55 -24.71
N LYS A 391 -6.87 -3.87 -25.81
CA LYS A 391 -5.57 -3.23 -26.00
C LYS A 391 -5.26 -2.23 -24.89
N GLU A 392 -6.24 -1.48 -24.40
CA GLU A 392 -6.07 -0.55 -23.26
C GLU A 392 -5.77 -1.29 -21.94
N VAL A 393 -6.41 -2.43 -21.70
CA VAL A 393 -6.11 -3.29 -20.54
C VAL A 393 -4.70 -3.87 -20.64
N LEU A 394 -4.31 -4.37 -21.82
CA LEU A 394 -2.97 -4.93 -22.05
C LEU A 394 -1.88 -3.88 -21.87
N LYS A 395 -2.08 -2.63 -22.30
CA LYS A 395 -1.12 -1.53 -22.09
C LYS A 395 -0.76 -1.31 -20.62
N ILE A 396 -1.64 -1.73 -19.70
CA ILE A 396 -1.41 -1.66 -18.25
C ILE A 396 -0.88 -3.00 -17.74
N ASN A 397 -1.61 -4.08 -18.00
CA ASN A 397 -1.38 -5.39 -17.38
C ASN A 397 -0.22 -6.16 -18.00
N TYR A 398 -0.01 -6.07 -19.31
CA TYR A 398 1.14 -6.68 -19.99
C TYR A 398 1.64 -5.77 -21.14
N PRO A 399 2.34 -4.66 -20.82
CA PRO A 399 2.66 -3.60 -21.79
C PRO A 399 3.51 -4.09 -22.96
N LEU A 400 4.45 -5.02 -22.73
CA LEU A 400 5.32 -5.54 -23.79
C LEU A 400 4.53 -6.28 -24.87
N LEU A 401 3.56 -7.10 -24.46
CA LEU A 401 2.63 -7.76 -25.38
C LEU A 401 1.71 -6.74 -26.08
N ALA A 402 1.30 -5.66 -25.40
CA ALA A 402 0.59 -4.58 -26.07
C ALA A 402 1.45 -3.88 -27.15
N TYR A 403 2.75 -3.73 -26.92
CA TYR A 403 3.68 -3.13 -27.89
C TYR A 403 3.87 -4.02 -29.12
N TYR A 404 3.83 -5.34 -28.94
CA TYR A 404 3.81 -6.28 -30.06
C TYR A 404 2.67 -5.95 -31.03
N PHE A 405 1.46 -5.64 -30.54
CA PHE A 405 0.33 -5.22 -31.36
C PHE A 405 0.29 -3.73 -31.72
N GLU A 406 1.38 -2.99 -31.51
CA GLU A 406 1.46 -1.59 -31.93
C GLU A 406 1.78 -1.52 -33.42
N ASP A 407 0.92 -0.83 -34.16
CA ASP A 407 1.16 -0.56 -35.57
C ASP A 407 1.95 0.74 -35.72
N ILE A 408 2.96 0.70 -36.58
CA ILE A 408 3.73 1.88 -36.98
C ILE A 408 3.28 2.28 -38.37
N GLU A 409 3.14 3.59 -38.63
CA GLU A 409 2.85 4.13 -39.96
C GLU A 409 4.05 3.98 -40.90
N ILE A 410 4.17 2.79 -41.50
CA ILE A 410 5.18 2.43 -42.51
C ILE A 410 4.57 1.51 -43.58
N GLU A 411 5.22 1.41 -44.75
CA GLU A 411 4.88 0.41 -45.76
C GLU A 411 5.00 -1.00 -45.16
N GLY A 412 4.00 -1.85 -45.38
CA GLY A 412 3.92 -3.18 -44.77
C GLY A 412 3.21 -3.26 -43.42
N LYS A 413 2.76 -2.13 -42.83
CA LYS A 413 1.96 -2.11 -41.59
C LYS A 413 0.82 -3.14 -41.58
N LYS A 414 0.02 -3.16 -42.66
CA LYS A 414 -1.13 -4.09 -42.78
C LYS A 414 -0.68 -5.55 -42.75
N TYR A 415 0.39 -5.87 -43.48
CA TYR A 415 0.96 -7.22 -43.52
C TYR A 415 1.38 -7.69 -42.13
N PHE A 416 2.22 -6.91 -41.45
CA PHE A 416 2.72 -7.27 -40.13
C PHE A 416 1.64 -7.29 -39.05
N SER A 417 0.63 -6.42 -39.14
CA SER A 417 -0.54 -6.47 -38.26
C SER A 417 -1.30 -7.79 -38.43
N THR A 418 -1.54 -8.23 -39.67
CA THR A 418 -2.14 -9.53 -39.97
C THR A 418 -1.27 -10.69 -39.48
N TYR A 419 0.05 -10.64 -39.74
CA TYR A 419 1.00 -11.67 -39.32
C TYR A 419 0.99 -11.89 -37.81
N ARG A 420 1.09 -10.82 -37.02
CA ARG A 420 1.08 -10.90 -35.55
C ARG A 420 -0.21 -11.48 -35.00
N LYS A 421 -1.37 -11.08 -35.55
CA LYS A 421 -2.68 -11.62 -35.18
C LYS A 421 -2.79 -13.11 -35.51
N ALA A 422 -2.28 -13.51 -36.68
CA ALA A 422 -2.24 -14.90 -37.15
C ALA A 422 -1.29 -15.79 -36.31
N LYS A 423 -0.14 -15.26 -35.88
CA LYS A 423 0.81 -15.97 -34.99
C LYS A 423 0.17 -16.23 -33.62
N VAL A 424 -0.51 -15.23 -33.05
CA VAL A 424 -1.16 -15.33 -31.73
C VAL A 424 -2.39 -16.25 -31.74
N ASN A 425 -3.22 -16.19 -32.79
CA ASN A 425 -4.39 -17.07 -32.91
C ASN A 425 -4.05 -18.47 -33.45
N ASN A 426 -2.77 -18.71 -33.79
CA ASN A 426 -2.24 -19.91 -34.41
C ASN A 426 -3.07 -20.39 -35.62
N LYS A 427 -3.56 -19.47 -36.46
CA LYS A 427 -4.36 -19.75 -37.64
C LYS A 427 -3.83 -19.01 -38.86
N TYR A 428 -3.72 -19.75 -39.96
CA TYR A 428 -3.41 -19.18 -41.26
C TYR A 428 -4.54 -18.23 -41.70
N PRO A 429 -4.26 -16.97 -42.07
CA PRO A 429 -5.29 -16.03 -42.49
C PRO A 429 -5.85 -16.41 -43.86
N HIS A 430 -7.11 -16.05 -44.12
CA HIS A 430 -7.75 -16.31 -45.42
C HIS A 430 -7.03 -15.58 -46.57
N GLU A 431 -6.60 -14.34 -46.32
CA GLU A 431 -5.91 -13.50 -47.29
C GLU A 431 -4.76 -12.76 -46.61
N TRP A 432 -3.63 -12.65 -47.32
CA TRP A 432 -2.48 -11.85 -46.90
C TRP A 432 -2.56 -10.49 -47.58
N PRO A 433 -2.38 -9.38 -46.84
CA PRO A 433 -2.22 -8.07 -47.45
C PRO A 433 -1.04 -8.07 -48.44
N GLU A 434 -1.22 -7.50 -49.62
CA GLU A 434 -0.13 -7.42 -50.59
C GLU A 434 0.99 -6.50 -50.12
N ILE A 435 2.23 -6.92 -50.35
CA ILE A 435 3.43 -6.14 -50.11
C ILE A 435 4.47 -6.47 -51.19
N LYS A 436 5.00 -5.44 -51.85
CA LYS A 436 5.99 -5.61 -52.91
C LYS A 436 7.38 -5.57 -52.30
N VAL A 437 7.88 -6.71 -51.82
CA VAL A 437 9.19 -6.80 -51.14
C VAL A 437 10.33 -6.24 -52.02
N GLU A 438 10.18 -6.33 -53.34
CA GLU A 438 11.07 -5.77 -54.36
C GLU A 438 11.20 -4.23 -54.31
N SER A 439 10.19 -3.50 -53.81
CA SER A 439 10.22 -2.03 -53.72
C SER A 439 11.12 -1.51 -52.60
N PHE A 440 11.42 -2.35 -51.62
CA PHE A 440 12.21 -1.96 -50.45
C PHE A 440 13.70 -1.91 -50.80
N PRO A 441 14.45 -0.91 -50.31
CA PRO A 441 15.89 -0.85 -50.51
C PRO A 441 16.58 -2.05 -49.83
N SER A 442 17.71 -2.51 -50.36
CA SER A 442 18.52 -3.50 -49.63
C SER A 442 19.02 -2.94 -48.30
N ARG A 443 19.12 -3.79 -47.28
CA ARG A 443 19.67 -3.45 -45.97
C ARG A 443 21.05 -2.81 -46.10
N GLU A 444 21.92 -3.38 -46.92
CA GLU A 444 23.29 -2.91 -47.15
C GLU A 444 23.28 -1.48 -47.69
N ASN A 445 22.45 -1.19 -48.70
CA ASN A 445 22.34 0.15 -49.27
C ASN A 445 21.83 1.18 -48.25
N VAL A 446 20.98 0.75 -47.30
CA VAL A 446 20.52 1.63 -46.22
C VAL A 446 21.65 1.87 -45.22
N LEU A 447 22.32 0.82 -44.75
CA LEU A 447 23.40 0.93 -43.76
C LEU A 447 24.57 1.76 -44.29
N GLU A 448 24.94 1.59 -45.56
CA GLU A 448 25.99 2.37 -46.22
C GLU A 448 25.66 3.87 -46.26
N LYS A 449 24.39 4.22 -46.51
CA LYS A 449 23.92 5.61 -46.46
C LYS A 449 23.92 6.22 -45.06
N LEU A 450 23.67 5.40 -44.02
CA LEU A 450 23.69 5.86 -42.63
C LEU A 450 25.12 6.13 -42.13
N LYS A 451 26.14 5.53 -42.74
CA LYS A 451 27.57 5.68 -42.38
C LYS A 451 27.85 5.41 -40.89
N VAL A 452 27.07 4.51 -40.27
CA VAL A 452 27.26 4.10 -38.87
C VAL A 452 28.29 2.96 -38.83
N PRO A 453 29.38 3.08 -38.07
CA PRO A 453 30.46 2.11 -38.08
C PRO A 453 30.03 0.79 -37.40
N PRO A 454 30.62 -0.37 -37.75
CA PRO A 454 30.17 -1.69 -37.30
C PRO A 454 30.03 -1.81 -35.78
N GLU A 455 30.95 -1.26 -34.99
CA GLU A 455 30.92 -1.29 -33.53
C GLU A 455 29.70 -0.60 -32.89
N ARG A 456 28.94 0.15 -33.68
CA ARG A 456 27.68 0.78 -33.28
C ARG A 456 26.45 0.17 -33.96
N GLN A 457 26.61 -1.03 -34.51
CA GLN A 457 25.53 -1.81 -35.08
C GLN A 457 25.23 -3.00 -34.17
N VAL A 458 23.96 -3.12 -33.77
CA VAL A 458 23.42 -4.25 -33.03
C VAL A 458 22.56 -5.05 -33.99
N TRP A 459 23.02 -6.26 -34.30
CA TRP A 459 22.34 -7.21 -35.15
C TRP A 459 21.66 -8.26 -34.28
N ILE A 460 20.34 -8.38 -34.40
CA ILE A 460 19.55 -9.36 -33.68
C ILE A 460 19.12 -10.43 -34.69
N ASP A 461 19.66 -11.64 -34.51
CA ASP A 461 19.38 -12.83 -35.34
C ASP A 461 17.88 -13.16 -35.28
N GLY A 462 17.23 -13.25 -36.44
CA GLY A 462 15.79 -13.53 -36.54
C GLY A 462 14.84 -12.33 -36.27
N LEU A 463 15.35 -11.09 -36.17
CA LEU A 463 14.52 -9.90 -35.95
C LEU A 463 13.85 -9.41 -37.25
N GLY A 464 12.64 -9.93 -37.53
CA GLY A 464 11.80 -9.46 -38.63
C GLY A 464 11.01 -8.18 -38.33
N GLY A 465 10.33 -7.65 -39.35
CA GLY A 465 9.44 -6.48 -39.22
C GLY A 465 8.26 -6.66 -38.25
N GLU A 466 7.97 -7.90 -37.81
CA GLU A 466 6.91 -8.18 -36.83
C GLU A 466 7.16 -7.44 -35.49
N TRP A 467 8.43 -7.29 -35.11
CA TRP A 467 8.85 -6.78 -33.79
C TRP A 467 8.93 -5.25 -33.71
N LEU A 468 8.65 -4.56 -34.81
CA LEU A 468 8.80 -3.11 -34.90
C LEU A 468 8.03 -2.35 -33.83
N GLY A 469 6.79 -2.75 -33.54
CA GLY A 469 5.96 -2.13 -32.51
C GLY A 469 6.62 -2.17 -31.12
N VAL A 470 7.27 -3.28 -30.78
CA VAL A 470 8.02 -3.47 -29.53
C VAL A 470 9.16 -2.45 -29.42
N PHE A 471 10.04 -2.40 -30.42
CA PHE A 471 11.18 -1.48 -30.41
C PHE A 471 10.75 -0.01 -30.48
N TYR A 472 9.75 0.32 -31.30
CA TYR A 472 9.23 1.68 -31.37
C TYR A 472 8.79 2.20 -30.01
N ARG A 473 8.02 1.41 -29.25
CA ARG A 473 7.54 1.79 -27.92
C ARG A 473 8.67 1.83 -26.90
N LEU A 474 9.55 0.83 -26.89
CA LEU A 474 10.69 0.76 -25.97
C LEU A 474 11.65 1.95 -26.15
N ILE A 475 12.00 2.30 -27.39
CA ILE A 475 12.85 3.46 -27.68
C ILE A 475 12.14 4.77 -27.36
N SER A 476 10.85 4.90 -27.69
CA SER A 476 10.07 6.10 -27.37
C SER A 476 10.07 6.43 -25.88
N LEU A 477 10.05 5.41 -25.00
CA LEU A 477 10.12 5.59 -23.54
C LEU A 477 11.46 6.16 -23.06
N THR A 478 12.53 6.04 -23.86
CA THR A 478 13.85 6.63 -23.54
C THR A 478 13.89 8.14 -23.81
N GLY A 479 12.95 8.67 -24.61
CA GLY A 479 12.94 10.06 -25.05
C GLY A 479 13.97 10.41 -26.14
N LYS A 480 14.76 9.43 -26.63
CA LYS A 480 15.73 9.65 -27.72
C LYS A 480 15.03 9.83 -29.07
N LYS A 481 15.65 10.60 -29.96
CA LYS A 481 15.24 10.72 -31.37
C LYS A 481 15.68 9.46 -32.11
N PHE A 482 14.82 8.90 -32.95
CA PHE A 482 15.15 7.72 -33.75
C PHE A 482 14.36 7.71 -35.06
N HIS A 483 14.89 6.98 -36.03
CA HIS A 483 14.29 6.75 -37.33
C HIS A 483 14.14 5.24 -37.56
N ILE A 484 12.98 4.83 -38.05
CA ILE A 484 12.69 3.42 -38.38
C ILE A 484 12.39 3.34 -39.87
N LYS A 485 12.95 2.34 -40.53
CA LYS A 485 12.52 1.89 -41.86
C LYS A 485 12.67 0.38 -41.98
N LEU A 486 11.95 -0.21 -42.93
CA LEU A 486 12.17 -1.58 -43.35
C LEU A 486 13.14 -1.62 -44.52
N ALA A 487 13.98 -2.64 -44.55
CA ALA A 487 14.90 -2.90 -45.65
C ALA A 487 14.91 -4.40 -45.97
N ARG A 488 15.30 -4.72 -47.20
CA ARG A 488 15.36 -6.09 -47.72
C ARG A 488 16.69 -6.75 -47.34
N ALA A 489 16.62 -7.86 -46.62
CA ALA A 489 17.74 -8.78 -46.42
C ALA A 489 18.14 -9.47 -47.73
N ASN A 490 19.36 -9.97 -47.82
CA ASN A 490 19.79 -10.75 -48.98
C ASN A 490 19.07 -12.09 -49.01
N LEU A 491 18.74 -12.53 -50.22
CA LEU A 491 18.26 -13.88 -50.46
C LEU A 491 19.45 -14.82 -50.75
N PRO A 492 19.41 -16.08 -50.26
CA PRO A 492 18.42 -16.60 -49.32
C PRO A 492 18.55 -15.95 -47.93
N THR A 493 17.44 -15.85 -47.19
CA THR A 493 17.37 -15.29 -45.83
C THR A 493 17.93 -16.29 -44.79
N ILE A 494 19.13 -16.79 -45.03
CA ILE A 494 19.90 -17.61 -44.12
C ILE A 494 21.04 -16.78 -43.53
N THR A 495 21.44 -17.13 -42.32
CA THR A 495 22.51 -16.44 -41.58
C THR A 495 23.81 -16.39 -42.37
N GLU A 496 24.16 -17.43 -43.13
CA GLU A 496 25.40 -17.48 -43.92
C GLU A 496 25.49 -16.36 -44.96
N THR A 497 24.37 -16.04 -45.60
CA THR A 497 24.26 -14.99 -46.63
C THR A 497 24.17 -13.59 -46.04
N ASN A 498 23.74 -13.49 -44.78
CA ASN A 498 23.37 -12.23 -44.13
C ASN A 498 24.22 -11.89 -42.90
N LYS A 499 25.42 -12.48 -42.77
CA LYS A 499 26.29 -12.25 -41.62
C LYS A 499 26.56 -10.76 -41.39
N PRO A 500 26.56 -10.33 -40.12
CA PRO A 500 26.95 -8.97 -39.78
C PRO A 500 28.41 -8.69 -40.15
N PRO A 501 28.77 -7.42 -40.41
CA PRO A 501 30.16 -7.04 -40.63
C PRO A 501 31.01 -7.27 -39.36
N GLN A 502 32.30 -7.51 -39.55
CA GLN A 502 33.22 -7.66 -38.43
C GLN A 502 33.20 -6.41 -37.54
N GLY A 503 33.11 -6.62 -36.22
CA GLY A 503 33.04 -5.55 -35.22
C GLY A 503 31.62 -5.19 -34.78
N ALA A 504 30.58 -5.62 -35.49
CA ALA A 504 29.21 -5.47 -35.04
C ALA A 504 28.84 -6.44 -33.93
N LEU A 505 27.93 -6.02 -33.04
CA LEU A 505 27.40 -6.87 -31.98
C LEU A 505 26.31 -7.77 -32.56
N PHE A 506 26.49 -9.09 -32.46
CA PHE A 506 25.56 -10.08 -32.99
C PHE A 506 24.89 -10.87 -31.87
N LEU A 507 23.57 -10.74 -31.74
CA LEU A 507 22.75 -11.30 -30.68
C LEU A 507 21.86 -12.40 -31.25
N ARG A 508 22.11 -13.65 -30.83
CA ARG A 508 21.50 -14.84 -31.45
C ARG A 508 20.34 -15.45 -30.66
N ASP A 509 20.03 -14.88 -29.51
CA ASP A 509 19.08 -15.46 -28.55
C ASP A 509 17.65 -15.57 -29.10
N LEU A 510 17.25 -14.65 -29.98
CA LEU A 510 15.91 -14.65 -30.58
C LEU A 510 15.74 -15.80 -31.58
N ASP A 511 16.62 -15.93 -32.57
CA ASP A 511 16.63 -17.06 -33.51
C ASP A 511 16.77 -18.43 -32.80
N ASN A 512 17.70 -18.54 -31.83
CA ASN A 512 17.85 -19.75 -31.02
C ASN A 512 16.53 -20.15 -30.32
N THR A 513 15.80 -19.17 -29.79
CA THR A 513 14.48 -19.39 -29.16
C THR A 513 13.43 -19.79 -30.19
N GLY A 514 13.47 -19.20 -31.39
CA GLY A 514 12.63 -19.59 -32.52
C GLY A 514 12.84 -21.05 -32.92
N HIS A 515 14.05 -21.58 -32.76
CA HIS A 515 14.40 -22.97 -33.10
C HIS A 515 14.16 -24.02 -32.00
N ASP A 516 13.92 -23.59 -30.76
CA ASP A 516 13.59 -24.50 -29.65
C ASP A 516 12.40 -25.41 -29.98
N TYR A 517 12.38 -26.63 -29.44
CA TYR A 517 11.20 -27.49 -29.49
C TYR A 517 10.31 -27.25 -28.29
N LEU A 518 9.14 -26.64 -28.51
CA LEU A 518 8.07 -26.53 -27.53
C LEU A 518 6.79 -27.12 -28.09
N ASN A 519 6.08 -27.82 -27.20
CA ASN A 519 4.79 -28.46 -27.51
C ASN A 519 3.66 -27.42 -27.65
N ASN A 520 3.82 -26.23 -27.05
CA ASN A 520 2.79 -25.22 -26.98
C ASN A 520 3.20 -23.96 -27.78
N SER A 521 2.35 -23.55 -28.72
CA SER A 521 2.59 -22.39 -29.57
C SER A 521 2.70 -21.07 -28.80
N GLN A 522 1.92 -20.92 -27.73
CA GLN A 522 1.85 -19.69 -26.96
C GLN A 522 3.09 -19.49 -26.07
N GLU A 523 3.79 -20.59 -25.74
CA GLU A 523 5.07 -20.52 -25.01
C GLU A 523 6.20 -19.93 -25.87
N TYR A 524 6.14 -20.07 -27.21
CA TYR A 524 7.14 -19.44 -28.10
C TYR A 524 7.09 -17.93 -28.01
N LEU A 525 5.92 -17.34 -28.29
CA LEU A 525 5.75 -15.88 -28.25
C LEU A 525 6.12 -15.32 -26.88
N LEU A 526 5.78 -16.03 -25.79
CA LEU A 526 6.18 -15.64 -24.44
C LEU A 526 7.70 -15.57 -24.31
N LYS A 527 8.41 -16.63 -24.71
CA LYS A 527 9.88 -16.67 -24.65
C LYS A 527 10.53 -15.62 -25.53
N GLU A 528 10.05 -15.42 -26.75
CA GLU A 528 10.54 -14.38 -27.66
C GLU A 528 10.41 -12.99 -27.04
N LEU A 529 9.25 -12.68 -26.45
CA LEU A 529 9.03 -11.43 -25.73
C LEU A 529 9.98 -11.29 -24.52
N ASP A 530 10.18 -12.35 -23.74
CA ASP A 530 11.10 -12.34 -22.60
C ASP A 530 12.55 -12.15 -23.04
N VAL A 531 12.98 -12.78 -24.15
CA VAL A 531 14.31 -12.58 -24.77
C VAL A 531 14.47 -11.14 -25.22
N LEU A 532 13.52 -10.59 -25.97
CA LEU A 532 13.58 -9.20 -26.42
C LEU A 532 13.61 -8.22 -25.25
N GLN A 533 12.83 -8.49 -24.19
CA GLN A 533 12.87 -7.69 -22.97
C GLN A 533 14.25 -7.72 -22.32
N LYS A 534 14.85 -8.91 -22.24
CA LYS A 534 16.18 -9.10 -21.68
C LYS A 534 17.26 -8.40 -22.50
N LEU A 535 17.30 -8.61 -23.82
CA LEU A 535 18.23 -7.94 -24.74
C LEU A 535 18.09 -6.43 -24.66
N TRP A 536 16.85 -5.93 -24.57
CA TRP A 536 16.60 -4.50 -24.39
C TRP A 536 17.21 -3.97 -23.08
N GLN A 537 16.92 -4.59 -21.94
CA GLN A 537 17.34 -4.09 -20.63
C GLN A 537 18.85 -4.28 -20.37
N GLU A 538 19.41 -5.43 -20.76
CA GLU A 538 20.78 -5.81 -20.41
C GLU A 538 21.82 -5.35 -21.43
N ILE A 539 21.41 -5.07 -22.68
CA ILE A 539 22.36 -4.76 -23.77
C ILE A 539 22.06 -3.40 -24.40
N ILE A 540 20.85 -3.21 -24.91
CA ILE A 540 20.53 -2.01 -25.68
C ILE A 540 20.48 -0.76 -24.79
N VAL A 541 19.81 -0.82 -23.63
CA VAL A 541 19.74 0.31 -22.69
C VAL A 541 21.14 0.78 -22.24
N PRO A 542 22.08 -0.11 -21.85
CA PRO A 542 23.47 0.28 -21.60
C PRO A 542 24.15 0.96 -22.80
N LEU A 543 24.03 0.42 -24.01
CA LEU A 543 24.63 1.04 -25.22
C LEU A 543 24.06 2.43 -25.51
N LEU A 544 22.76 2.62 -25.27
CA LEU A 544 22.09 3.91 -25.42
C LEU A 544 22.58 4.98 -24.42
N SER A 545 23.20 4.58 -23.31
CA SER A 545 23.76 5.50 -22.32
C SER A 545 25.09 6.13 -22.75
N GLU A 546 25.75 5.59 -23.78
CA GLU A 546 27.04 6.09 -24.26
C GLU A 546 26.96 7.41 -25.06
N ASN A 547 25.76 7.98 -25.21
CA ASN A 547 25.48 9.18 -25.98
C ASN A 547 26.04 9.19 -27.42
N LYS A 548 25.89 8.05 -28.08
CA LYS A 548 26.38 7.78 -29.44
C LYS A 548 25.21 7.35 -30.33
N SER A 549 25.33 7.57 -31.64
CA SER A 549 24.43 6.95 -32.61
C SER A 549 24.53 5.43 -32.52
N LEU A 550 23.38 4.74 -32.57
CA LEU A 550 23.27 3.29 -32.52
C LEU A 550 22.33 2.85 -33.64
N VAL A 551 22.66 1.78 -34.36
CA VAL A 551 21.75 1.16 -35.33
C VAL A 551 21.38 -0.23 -34.85
N ILE A 552 20.09 -0.53 -34.80
CA ILE A 552 19.58 -1.89 -34.55
C ILE A 552 19.04 -2.44 -35.88
N THR A 553 19.47 -3.65 -36.24
CA THR A 553 19.03 -4.36 -37.44
C THR A 553 19.09 -5.88 -37.26
N ALA A 554 18.89 -6.63 -38.35
CA ALA A 554 18.81 -8.08 -38.37
C ALA A 554 19.40 -8.66 -39.65
N ASP A 555 19.81 -9.92 -39.58
CA ASP A 555 20.24 -10.72 -40.73
C ASP A 555 19.04 -11.25 -41.53
N HIS A 556 18.00 -11.73 -40.85
CA HIS A 556 16.68 -12.10 -41.37
C HIS A 556 15.59 -11.97 -40.29
N GLY A 557 14.34 -12.18 -40.68
CA GLY A 557 13.24 -12.48 -39.74
C GLY A 557 12.85 -13.95 -39.76
N LEU A 558 11.73 -14.27 -39.10
CA LEU A 558 11.27 -15.65 -38.90
C LEU A 558 9.82 -15.81 -39.36
N THR A 559 9.53 -16.96 -39.97
CA THR A 559 8.17 -17.42 -40.30
C THR A 559 7.67 -18.40 -39.24
N TRP A 560 6.46 -18.13 -38.75
CA TRP A 560 5.78 -18.96 -37.77
C TRP A 560 5.50 -20.36 -38.31
N LYS A 561 5.84 -21.38 -37.52
CA LYS A 561 5.74 -22.79 -37.89
C LYS A 561 4.34 -23.25 -38.27
N GLY A 562 3.31 -22.66 -37.66
CA GLY A 562 1.90 -22.98 -37.92
C GLY A 562 1.49 -22.69 -39.36
N PHE A 563 2.27 -21.92 -40.10
CA PHE A 563 2.00 -21.60 -41.50
C PHE A 563 2.68 -22.56 -42.49
N HIS A 564 3.55 -23.46 -42.01
CA HIS A 564 4.25 -24.46 -42.84
C HIS A 564 3.45 -25.76 -43.04
N SER A 565 2.16 -25.65 -43.37
CA SER A 565 1.27 -26.80 -43.57
C SER A 565 1.36 -27.42 -44.97
N GLN A 566 1.90 -26.68 -45.95
CA GLN A 566 1.99 -27.12 -47.34
C GLN A 566 3.41 -27.60 -47.69
N LEU A 567 3.48 -28.73 -48.40
CA LEU A 567 4.71 -29.23 -49.01
C LEU A 567 4.71 -28.93 -50.51
N ILE A 568 5.68 -28.16 -50.96
CA ILE A 568 5.79 -27.62 -52.32
C ILE A 568 6.82 -28.44 -53.10
N ASP A 569 6.52 -28.80 -54.33
CA ASP A 569 7.48 -29.49 -55.20
C ASP A 569 8.69 -28.59 -55.50
N LEU A 570 9.87 -29.19 -55.60
CA LEU A 570 11.05 -28.47 -56.07
C LEU A 570 10.82 -28.06 -57.54
N PRO A 571 11.15 -26.83 -57.93
CA PRO A 571 11.12 -26.45 -59.33
C PRO A 571 12.13 -27.28 -60.12
N LYS A 572 11.85 -27.51 -61.40
CA LYS A 572 12.70 -28.29 -62.30
C LYS A 572 14.12 -27.71 -62.33
N GLY A 573 15.12 -28.52 -62.00
CA GLY A 573 16.54 -28.10 -61.93
C GLY A 573 17.01 -27.67 -60.54
N ALA A 574 16.13 -27.58 -59.55
CA ALA A 574 16.50 -27.45 -58.14
C ALA A 574 16.75 -28.82 -57.51
N LYS A 575 17.79 -28.90 -56.68
CA LYS A 575 18.16 -30.07 -55.88
C LYS A 575 18.48 -29.63 -54.45
N ASP A 576 18.57 -30.60 -53.55
CA ASP A 576 19.08 -30.42 -52.20
C ASP A 576 18.41 -29.26 -51.45
N PRO A 577 17.12 -29.40 -51.07
CA PRO A 577 16.47 -28.41 -50.23
C PRO A 577 17.32 -28.18 -48.96
N HIS A 578 17.69 -26.92 -48.74
CA HIS A 578 18.52 -26.50 -47.62
C HIS A 578 17.86 -26.86 -46.29
N ARG A 579 18.68 -26.91 -45.24
CA ARG A 579 18.20 -27.08 -43.85
C ARG A 579 17.18 -25.97 -43.56
N GLY A 580 15.98 -26.35 -43.12
CA GLY A 580 14.85 -25.42 -42.91
C GLY A 580 13.80 -25.43 -44.05
N GLY A 581 14.13 -25.95 -45.23
CA GLY A 581 13.17 -26.32 -46.27
C GLY A 581 12.54 -25.19 -47.07
N ARG A 582 12.95 -23.94 -46.88
CA ARG A 582 12.40 -22.77 -47.60
C ARG A 582 13.25 -22.27 -48.76
N VAL A 583 14.44 -22.85 -48.92
CA VAL A 583 15.41 -22.59 -49.98
C VAL A 583 15.95 -23.92 -50.53
N ALA A 584 16.24 -23.97 -51.82
CA ALA A 584 16.93 -25.08 -52.46
C ALA A 584 18.02 -24.58 -53.42
N HIS A 585 19.04 -25.40 -53.66
CA HIS A 585 20.10 -25.08 -54.61
C HIS A 585 19.65 -25.39 -56.05
N ILE A 586 20.12 -24.62 -57.03
CA ILE A 586 19.81 -24.83 -58.45
C ILE A 586 21.08 -25.17 -59.22
N GLU A 587 21.06 -26.26 -59.99
CA GLU A 587 22.22 -26.67 -60.79
C GLU A 587 22.41 -25.79 -62.05
N TYR A 588 21.31 -25.37 -62.69
CA TYR A 588 21.35 -24.55 -63.90
C TYR A 588 20.21 -23.53 -63.95
N LEU A 589 20.49 -22.38 -64.55
CA LEU A 589 19.54 -21.27 -64.68
C LEU A 589 18.64 -21.53 -65.89
N SER A 590 17.45 -22.12 -65.74
CA SER A 590 16.42 -22.04 -66.79
C SER A 590 15.46 -20.88 -66.52
N GLU A 591 15.01 -20.20 -67.58
CA GLU A 591 13.98 -19.15 -67.52
C GLU A 591 12.62 -19.70 -67.04
N GLU A 592 12.43 -21.02 -67.13
CA GLU A 592 11.22 -21.73 -66.66
C GLU A 592 11.08 -21.79 -65.13
N ILE A 593 12.14 -21.46 -64.36
CA ILE A 593 12.12 -21.57 -62.87
C ILE A 593 11.49 -20.33 -62.21
N THR A 594 11.43 -19.19 -62.89
CA THR A 594 10.78 -17.97 -62.39
C THR A 594 9.26 -18.06 -62.52
N THR A 595 8.60 -18.61 -61.50
CA THR A 595 7.14 -18.57 -61.34
C THR A 595 6.74 -17.55 -60.26
N SER A 596 5.44 -17.28 -60.12
CA SER A 596 4.90 -16.47 -59.02
C SER A 596 5.23 -17.01 -57.62
N ASP A 597 5.60 -18.28 -57.51
CA ASP A 597 5.81 -18.98 -56.23
C ASP A 597 7.27 -18.94 -55.75
N PHE A 598 8.22 -18.54 -56.61
CA PHE A 598 9.65 -18.64 -56.34
C PHE A 598 10.42 -17.35 -56.60
N TRP A 599 11.43 -17.09 -55.78
CA TRP A 599 12.43 -16.04 -56.00
C TRP A 599 13.78 -16.68 -56.28
N LYS A 600 14.41 -16.30 -57.38
CA LYS A 600 15.73 -16.77 -57.80
C LYS A 600 16.82 -15.77 -57.41
N THR A 601 17.94 -16.24 -56.86
CA THR A 601 19.09 -15.40 -56.55
C THR A 601 20.02 -15.26 -57.77
N ASP A 602 20.58 -14.07 -57.96
CA ASP A 602 21.50 -13.75 -59.07
C ASP A 602 22.99 -13.96 -58.70
N LYS A 603 23.28 -14.40 -57.46
CA LYS A 603 24.65 -14.57 -56.94
C LYS A 603 25.29 -15.89 -57.40
N GLU A 604 26.62 -15.99 -57.23
CA GLU A 604 27.45 -17.16 -57.60
C GLU A 604 26.90 -18.49 -57.06
N ASP A 605 26.37 -18.49 -55.84
CA ASP A 605 25.60 -19.58 -55.27
C ASP A 605 24.13 -19.47 -55.68
N LYS A 606 23.70 -20.33 -56.61
CA LYS A 606 22.37 -20.27 -57.25
C LYS A 606 21.31 -20.91 -56.36
N TYR A 607 20.41 -20.08 -55.81
CA TYR A 607 19.32 -20.54 -54.93
C TYR A 607 17.94 -20.20 -55.50
N VAL A 608 16.97 -21.04 -55.14
CA VAL A 608 15.54 -20.74 -55.27
C VAL A 608 14.92 -20.64 -53.87
N CYS A 609 14.21 -19.55 -53.60
CA CYS A 609 13.59 -19.24 -52.31
C CYS A 609 12.06 -19.21 -52.47
N LEU A 610 11.32 -19.77 -51.52
CA LEU A 610 9.85 -19.76 -51.55
C LEU A 610 9.27 -18.37 -51.29
N LYS A 611 8.37 -17.88 -52.15
CA LYS A 611 7.59 -16.63 -51.92
C LYS A 611 6.27 -16.87 -51.17
N ARG A 612 6.03 -18.09 -50.69
CA ARG A 612 4.79 -18.52 -50.03
C ARG A 612 5.09 -19.32 -48.77
N HIS A 613 4.09 -19.40 -47.89
CA HIS A 613 4.14 -20.21 -46.69
C HIS A 613 4.10 -21.69 -47.05
N GLY A 614 5.10 -22.45 -46.61
CA GLY A 614 5.26 -23.87 -46.95
C GLY A 614 6.72 -24.28 -46.89
N LEU A 615 6.99 -25.54 -47.23
CA LEU A 615 8.34 -26.12 -47.28
C LEU A 615 8.50 -26.92 -48.56
N PHE A 616 9.71 -26.99 -49.11
CA PHE A 616 10.02 -27.91 -50.19
C PHE A 616 9.89 -29.37 -49.75
N LYS A 617 9.30 -30.21 -50.60
CA LYS A 617 9.25 -31.66 -50.40
C LYS A 617 10.67 -32.23 -50.29
N GLY A 618 10.85 -33.19 -49.38
CA GLY A 618 12.16 -33.81 -49.13
C GLY A 618 13.12 -32.97 -48.26
N ALA A 619 12.72 -31.76 -47.84
CA ALA A 619 13.50 -30.99 -46.88
C ALA A 619 13.61 -31.72 -45.53
N LYS A 620 14.83 -31.82 -45.00
CA LYS A 620 15.04 -32.25 -43.62
C LYS A 620 14.67 -31.09 -42.70
N ARG A 621 13.54 -31.21 -42.00
CA ARG A 621 13.19 -30.30 -40.89
C ARG A 621 14.26 -30.44 -39.81
N THR A 622 15.04 -29.39 -39.62
CA THR A 622 16.11 -29.32 -38.62
C THR A 622 15.69 -28.53 -37.39
N SER A 623 14.70 -27.64 -37.54
CA SER A 623 13.96 -27.00 -36.46
C SER A 623 12.51 -27.49 -36.44
N TYR A 624 11.95 -27.62 -35.23
CA TYR A 624 10.52 -27.87 -34.99
C TYR A 624 9.77 -26.60 -34.55
N GLY A 625 10.49 -25.48 -34.45
CA GLY A 625 10.02 -24.14 -34.17
C GLY A 625 9.85 -23.31 -35.45
N GLU A 626 10.09 -22.00 -35.37
CA GLU A 626 10.05 -21.08 -36.51
C GLU A 626 11.15 -21.37 -37.54
N GLY A 627 10.92 -20.93 -38.78
CA GLY A 627 11.81 -21.17 -39.91
C GLY A 627 12.13 -19.89 -40.69
N HIS A 628 13.21 -19.94 -41.46
CA HIS A 628 13.65 -18.86 -42.35
C HIS A 628 14.26 -19.44 -43.64
N GLY A 629 14.86 -18.59 -44.48
CA GLY A 629 15.54 -18.96 -45.73
C GLY A 629 14.75 -18.65 -47.00
N GLY A 630 13.44 -18.41 -46.88
CA GLY A 630 12.55 -18.06 -47.97
C GLY A 630 12.56 -16.58 -48.34
N ALA A 631 11.58 -16.19 -49.15
CA ALA A 631 11.36 -14.84 -49.64
C ALA A 631 10.05 -14.22 -49.15
N LEU A 632 9.51 -14.69 -48.01
CA LEU A 632 8.32 -14.08 -47.43
C LEU A 632 8.65 -12.71 -46.79
N PRO A 633 7.67 -11.78 -46.72
CA PRO A 633 7.91 -10.45 -46.18
C PRO A 633 8.42 -10.46 -44.73
N GLU A 634 7.97 -11.37 -43.87
CA GLU A 634 8.44 -11.49 -42.48
C GLU A 634 9.88 -12.01 -42.35
N GLU A 635 10.36 -12.79 -43.32
CA GLU A 635 11.76 -13.26 -43.36
C GLU A 635 12.68 -12.18 -43.95
N VAL A 636 12.21 -11.49 -45.00
CA VAL A 636 13.02 -10.64 -45.85
C VAL A 636 13.05 -9.18 -45.37
N LEU A 637 11.93 -8.66 -44.88
CA LEU A 637 11.85 -7.27 -44.46
C LEU A 637 12.28 -7.14 -43.00
N VAL A 638 13.52 -6.71 -42.83
CA VAL A 638 14.16 -6.51 -41.53
C VAL A 638 14.15 -5.03 -41.16
N PRO A 639 14.10 -4.71 -39.85
CA PRO A 639 14.11 -3.32 -39.40
C PRO A 639 15.52 -2.72 -39.52
N ILE A 640 15.55 -1.42 -39.83
CA ILE A 640 16.71 -0.55 -39.63
C ILE A 640 16.26 0.57 -38.71
N ILE A 641 16.75 0.53 -37.48
CA ILE A 641 16.39 1.47 -36.43
C ILE A 641 17.62 2.29 -36.10
N GLU A 642 17.68 3.52 -36.60
CA GLU A 642 18.74 4.47 -36.31
C GLU A 642 18.34 5.29 -35.09
N ILE A 643 19.05 5.12 -33.99
CA ILE A 643 18.88 5.90 -32.76
C ILE A 643 19.97 6.96 -32.74
N LEU A 644 19.55 8.21 -32.66
CA LEU A 644 20.46 9.35 -32.71
C LEU A 644 21.05 9.60 -31.32
N PRO A 645 22.29 10.12 -31.22
CA PRO A 645 22.82 10.61 -29.96
C PRO A 645 21.90 11.71 -29.41
N GLU A 646 21.98 11.96 -28.11
CA GLU A 646 21.32 13.12 -27.56
C GLU A 646 21.92 14.36 -28.21
N THR A 647 21.07 15.11 -28.92
CA THR A 647 21.41 16.49 -29.25
C THR A 647 21.53 17.25 -27.94
N ILE A 648 22.75 17.60 -27.55
CA ILE A 648 23.00 18.70 -26.63
C ILE A 648 22.56 19.94 -27.39
N GLU A 649 21.29 20.32 -27.22
CA GLU A 649 20.83 21.62 -27.69
C GLU A 649 21.46 22.65 -26.74
N ASP A 650 22.25 23.57 -27.28
CA ASP A 650 22.81 24.69 -26.51
C ASP A 650 21.65 25.61 -26.09
N PHE A 651 21.06 25.31 -24.95
CA PHE A 651 20.02 26.12 -24.35
C PHE A 651 20.65 27.39 -23.77
N VAL A 652 20.17 28.54 -24.22
CA VAL A 652 20.38 29.83 -23.57
C VAL A 652 19.28 30.00 -22.53
N PHE A 653 19.69 30.23 -21.29
CA PHE A 653 18.79 30.43 -20.15
C PHE A 653 18.85 31.88 -19.70
N GLU A 654 17.69 32.49 -19.51
CA GLU A 654 17.54 33.80 -18.91
C GLU A 654 16.65 33.65 -17.67
N LEU A 655 17.25 33.80 -16.48
CA LEU A 655 16.51 33.88 -15.23
C LEU A 655 15.83 35.25 -15.14
N ILE A 656 14.49 35.25 -15.26
CA ILE A 656 13.67 36.47 -15.16
C ILE A 656 13.51 36.84 -13.69
N THR A 657 13.20 35.85 -12.84
CA THR A 657 13.09 36.06 -11.39
C THR A 657 14.48 36.01 -10.74
N ARG A 658 15.26 37.08 -10.83
CA ARG A 658 16.54 37.20 -10.11
C ARG A 658 16.37 37.60 -8.65
N GLN A 659 15.34 38.38 -8.37
CA GLN A 659 14.94 38.80 -7.03
C GLN A 659 13.42 38.77 -6.96
N CYS A 660 12.86 38.21 -5.89
CA CYS A 660 11.42 38.19 -5.68
C CYS A 660 11.05 38.36 -4.21
N GLN A 661 9.96 39.07 -3.99
CA GLN A 661 9.35 39.23 -2.68
C GLN A 661 8.28 38.17 -2.46
N LYS A 662 8.21 37.60 -1.26
CA LYS A 662 7.12 36.70 -0.88
C LYS A 662 5.79 37.45 -0.92
N ASN A 663 4.74 36.80 -1.44
CA ASN A 663 3.38 37.32 -1.28
C ASN A 663 2.89 37.14 0.18
N THR A 664 1.69 37.63 0.50
CA THR A 664 1.07 37.51 1.83
C THR A 664 0.84 36.06 2.29
N LYS A 665 0.94 35.08 1.38
CA LYS A 665 0.87 33.65 1.66
C LYS A 665 2.25 32.97 1.77
N GLY A 666 3.34 33.73 1.68
CA GLY A 666 4.71 33.22 1.75
C GLY A 666 5.20 32.54 0.47
N GLU A 667 4.57 32.80 -0.68
CA GLU A 667 4.84 32.15 -1.96
C GLU A 667 5.65 33.06 -2.88
N ILE A 668 6.44 32.47 -3.77
CA ILE A 668 7.16 33.18 -4.84
C ILE A 668 6.92 32.50 -6.20
N THR A 669 7.03 33.28 -7.28
CA THR A 669 6.99 32.75 -8.65
C THR A 669 8.38 32.78 -9.27
N LEU A 670 8.94 31.61 -9.54
CA LEU A 670 10.16 31.46 -10.33
C LEU A 670 9.79 31.47 -11.81
N GLU A 671 10.42 32.33 -12.60
CA GLU A 671 10.24 32.45 -14.04
C GLU A 671 11.57 32.43 -14.76
N VAL A 672 11.66 31.58 -15.80
CA VAL A 672 12.84 31.43 -16.66
C VAL A 672 12.43 31.41 -18.12
N LYS A 673 13.25 31.99 -18.98
CA LYS A 673 13.12 31.89 -20.43
C LYS A 673 14.24 31.01 -20.97
N ILE A 674 13.89 30.13 -21.90
CA ILE A 674 14.82 29.13 -22.46
C ILE A 674 14.74 29.19 -23.98
N THR A 675 15.88 29.21 -24.66
CA THR A 675 15.96 29.26 -26.13
C THR A 675 17.08 28.35 -26.63
N PRO A 676 16.84 27.43 -27.59
CA PRO A 676 15.55 27.13 -28.21
C PRO A 676 14.54 26.52 -27.22
N GLU A 677 13.27 26.43 -27.63
CA GLU A 677 12.22 25.89 -26.76
C GLU A 677 12.47 24.40 -26.45
N PRO A 678 12.66 24.02 -25.17
CA PRO A 678 12.95 22.63 -24.80
C PRO A 678 11.75 21.70 -25.00
N ARG A 679 12.02 20.51 -25.53
CA ARG A 679 11.03 19.43 -25.76
C ARG A 679 10.88 18.47 -24.57
N GLN A 680 11.73 18.61 -23.57
CA GLN A 680 11.77 17.75 -22.38
C GLN A 680 11.25 18.52 -21.15
N LYS A 681 10.96 17.78 -20.07
CA LYS A 681 10.58 18.41 -18.80
C LYS A 681 11.74 19.24 -18.25
N ILE A 682 11.41 20.41 -17.72
CA ILE A 682 12.36 21.33 -17.11
C ILE A 682 12.18 21.30 -15.60
N LYS A 683 13.27 21.17 -14.89
CA LYS A 683 13.31 21.31 -13.44
C LYS A 683 14.32 22.39 -13.04
N ALA A 684 14.05 23.08 -11.94
CA ALA A 684 14.98 23.97 -11.28
C ALA A 684 15.43 23.32 -9.96
N LEU A 685 16.73 23.24 -9.77
CA LEU A 685 17.35 22.80 -8.53
C LEU A 685 17.85 24.04 -7.78
N LEU A 686 17.18 24.36 -6.68
CA LEU A 686 17.51 25.47 -5.79
C LEU A 686 18.37 24.97 -4.63
N ARG A 687 19.53 25.60 -4.42
CA ARG A 687 20.47 25.23 -3.35
C ARG A 687 20.78 26.43 -2.46
N LYS A 688 20.67 26.24 -1.15
CA LYS A 688 21.12 27.20 -0.13
C LYS A 688 21.63 26.45 1.10
N LYS A 689 22.96 26.50 1.35
CA LYS A 689 23.62 25.69 2.39
C LYS A 689 23.25 24.20 2.20
N GLU A 690 22.72 23.54 3.24
CA GLU A 690 22.28 22.13 3.19
C GLU A 690 20.88 21.94 2.56
N LEU A 691 20.14 23.02 2.29
CA LEU A 691 18.82 22.93 1.68
C LEU A 691 18.95 22.76 0.16
N ILE A 692 18.40 21.65 -0.36
CA ILE A 692 18.27 21.36 -1.79
C ILE A 692 16.78 21.16 -2.09
N LYS A 693 16.24 21.93 -3.04
CA LYS A 693 14.84 21.84 -3.46
C LYS A 693 14.74 21.73 -4.98
N GLU A 694 14.12 20.67 -5.45
CA GLU A 694 13.86 20.42 -6.87
C GLU A 694 12.42 20.82 -7.21
N ILE A 695 12.23 21.58 -8.30
CA ILE A 695 10.94 22.15 -8.69
C ILE A 695 10.71 21.97 -10.19
N GLU A 696 9.59 21.39 -10.58
CA GLU A 696 9.19 21.28 -11.99
C GLU A 696 8.62 22.60 -12.49
N LEU A 697 9.13 23.08 -13.63
CA LEU A 697 8.69 24.32 -14.28
C LEU A 697 7.66 24.00 -15.37
N LYS A 698 6.59 24.79 -15.46
CA LYS A 698 5.53 24.64 -16.47
C LYS A 698 5.58 25.78 -17.48
N ARG A 699 5.30 25.49 -18.75
CA ARG A 699 5.23 26.52 -19.80
C ARG A 699 4.06 27.46 -19.54
N VAL A 700 4.32 28.77 -19.59
CA VAL A 700 3.33 29.84 -19.52
C VAL A 700 3.70 30.88 -20.56
N GLY A 701 3.02 30.88 -21.71
CA GLY A 701 3.38 31.72 -22.85
C GLY A 701 4.78 31.42 -23.39
N ASN A 702 5.65 32.43 -23.39
CA ASN A 702 7.03 32.36 -23.89
C ASN A 702 8.07 32.10 -22.78
N SER A 703 7.64 31.79 -21.56
CA SER A 703 8.52 31.48 -20.43
C SER A 703 8.04 30.23 -19.68
N TYR A 704 8.82 29.79 -18.70
CA TYR A 704 8.52 28.67 -17.84
C TYR A 704 8.44 29.14 -16.39
N LYS A 705 7.35 28.79 -15.70
CA LYS A 705 7.03 29.28 -14.36
C LYS A 705 6.82 28.15 -13.36
N ALA A 706 7.14 28.41 -12.10
CA ALA A 706 6.77 27.57 -10.98
C ALA A 706 6.43 28.42 -9.75
N LEU A 707 5.35 28.03 -9.05
CA LEU A 707 5.01 28.59 -7.75
C LEU A 707 5.76 27.81 -6.67
N ILE A 708 6.48 28.52 -5.81
CA ILE A 708 7.29 27.95 -4.74
C ILE A 708 6.72 28.39 -3.40
N THR A 709 6.27 27.43 -2.60
CA THR A 709 5.79 27.64 -1.24
C THR A 709 6.86 27.25 -0.21
N ASN A 710 6.80 27.77 1.01
CA ASN A 710 7.69 27.40 2.12
C ASN A 710 9.19 27.51 1.79
N ILE A 711 9.62 28.60 1.14
CA ILE A 711 11.03 28.87 0.86
C ILE A 711 11.58 29.93 1.85
N PRO A 712 12.66 29.64 2.60
CA PRO A 712 13.32 30.64 3.43
C PRO A 712 13.82 31.85 2.63
N GLU A 713 13.93 33.01 3.27
CA GLU A 713 14.55 34.20 2.65
C GLU A 713 16.05 34.00 2.42
N GLY A 714 16.62 34.71 1.45
CA GLY A 714 18.05 34.76 1.16
C GLY A 714 18.41 34.29 -0.25
N LYS A 715 19.72 34.17 -0.50
CA LYS A 715 20.27 33.84 -1.82
C LYS A 715 20.32 32.33 -2.05
N TYR A 716 19.82 31.90 -3.21
CA TYR A 716 19.81 30.53 -3.71
C TYR A 716 20.63 30.44 -4.99
N GLU A 717 21.43 29.39 -5.12
CA GLU A 717 21.97 28.95 -6.41
C GLU A 717 20.87 28.18 -7.15
N ILE A 718 20.65 28.51 -8.42
CA ILE A 718 19.72 27.80 -9.32
C ILE A 718 20.53 27.07 -10.39
N GLU A 719 20.23 25.78 -10.55
CA GLU A 719 20.69 24.95 -11.65
C GLU A 719 19.46 24.40 -12.38
N LEU A 720 19.30 24.70 -13.68
CA LEU A 720 18.22 24.14 -14.48
C LEU A 720 18.61 22.75 -15.02
N LEU A 721 17.63 21.85 -15.05
CA LEU A 721 17.75 20.50 -15.57
C LEU A 721 16.74 20.33 -16.70
N ILE A 722 17.22 20.06 -17.92
CA ILE A 722 16.38 19.70 -19.06
C ILE A 722 16.65 18.23 -19.37
N GLY A 723 15.74 17.36 -18.96
CA GLY A 723 15.99 15.91 -18.92
C GLY A 723 17.19 15.55 -18.03
N GLN A 724 18.28 15.05 -18.65
CA GLN A 724 19.54 14.72 -17.97
C GLN A 724 20.60 15.82 -18.09
N GLN A 725 20.35 16.87 -18.88
CA GLN A 725 21.32 17.95 -19.11
C GLN A 725 21.25 18.98 -17.99
N LYS A 726 22.43 19.39 -17.51
CA LYS A 726 22.58 20.49 -16.54
C LYS A 726 22.88 21.78 -17.27
N ALA A 727 22.12 22.81 -16.94
CA ALA A 727 22.32 24.18 -17.41
C ALA A 727 23.41 24.92 -16.62
N LYS A 728 23.78 26.10 -17.12
CA LYS A 728 24.62 27.08 -16.40
C LYS A 728 23.90 27.53 -15.11
N LYS A 729 24.68 27.75 -14.05
CA LYS A 729 24.18 28.20 -12.74
C LYS A 729 23.87 29.69 -12.73
N ASP A 730 22.82 30.09 -12.03
CA ASP A 730 22.47 31.50 -11.74
C ASP A 730 22.03 31.65 -10.27
N PHE A 731 21.64 32.85 -9.85
CA PHE A 731 21.24 33.13 -8.48
C PHE A 731 19.87 33.81 -8.38
N LEU A 732 19.07 33.34 -7.42
CA LEU A 732 17.81 33.94 -7.02
C LEU A 732 17.92 34.48 -5.59
N GLU A 733 17.46 35.69 -5.36
CA GLU A 733 17.32 36.27 -4.03
C GLU A 733 15.84 36.36 -3.61
N VAL A 734 15.53 35.75 -2.46
CA VAL A 734 14.18 35.74 -1.89
C VAL A 734 14.10 36.75 -0.74
N LEU A 735 13.24 37.76 -0.88
CA LEU A 735 13.00 38.81 0.10
C LEU A 735 11.78 38.50 0.99
N PRO A 736 11.72 39.04 2.23
CA PRO A 736 10.57 38.88 3.12
C PRO A 736 9.31 39.53 2.52
N ALA A 737 8.13 39.06 2.94
CA ALA A 737 6.87 39.67 2.52
C ALA A 737 6.86 41.17 2.90
N PRO A 738 6.24 42.04 2.09
CA PRO A 738 6.08 43.44 2.47
C PRO A 738 5.21 43.52 3.73
N PHE A 739 5.61 44.35 4.69
CA PHE A 739 4.81 44.63 5.87
C PHE A 739 3.42 45.11 5.42
N THR A 740 2.36 44.48 5.89
CA THR A 740 1.01 45.02 5.75
C THR A 740 0.78 46.11 6.80
N GLU A 741 -0.18 47.01 6.58
CA GLU A 741 -0.54 48.03 7.59
C GLU A 741 -0.94 47.38 8.93
N GLU A 742 -1.49 46.17 8.90
CA GLU A 742 -1.76 45.34 10.09
C GLU A 742 -0.49 44.89 10.84
N ASP A 743 0.63 44.67 10.15
CA ASP A 743 1.91 44.29 10.77
C ASP A 743 2.63 45.50 11.42
N LEU A 744 2.25 46.73 11.02
CA LEU A 744 2.79 47.98 11.56
C LEU A 744 1.96 48.55 12.73
N GLY A 745 0.83 47.93 13.06
CA GLY A 745 -0.04 48.37 14.15
C GLY A 745 -0.66 49.76 13.92
N LEU A 746 -0.96 50.12 12.67
CA LEU A 746 -1.64 51.37 12.28
C LEU A 746 -3.09 51.13 11.90
#